data_AF-A0A977R8Y6-F1
#
_entry.id   AF-A0A977R8Y6-F1
#
_cell.length_a   1.000
_cell.length_b   1.000
_cell.length_c   1.000
_cell.angle_alpha   90.00
_cell.angle_beta   90.00
_cell.angle_gamma   90.00
#
_symmetry.space_group_name_H-M   'P 1'
#
loop_
_entity.id
_entity.type
_entity.pdbx_description
1 polymer ?
#
loop_
_entity_poly.entity_id
_entity_poly.type
_entity_poly.pdbx_seq_one_letter_code
_entity_poly.pdbx_strand_id
1 'polypeptide(L)'
;MDKQEELTSKPHIMAISFPLQGHMNPVVQFSKRLVSRGIRLTIVTTTTINMHTQLANSINIEHISTDPSEGETPNTIDDYIALFKLSVSKSLPDIITKQKTNGHPIKVLVYDSLMPWALDIAHKFGIQGVSFFTQSCAICAIFYNIHRGTLRIPYDEGSNYVSLPSMPLLEIKDLPSFVYDIGPYQGLLSLSVDQFSNMKKANCVLFNTFDELESEIAKWLSSQWPIKTIGPSIPSMFLDKRLPDDRDYGLSLFKPDAEACIKWLNAKATGSVVYVSFGSIANLGQDHMDEVAWGLLNSSSNFLWVVRETEQNKLPGNFKAEASEKGLVVSWCPQLEVLAHKAVGSFMTHCGWNSTLEALSLGVPMLVMPQWTDQTTNAKYVVDVWRTGVWVKARDKEIFTREDIANCIKDVMDGAKGEELRANAIKWKELAVEAMSEGGSSDKNIDEFISKSTKSKMAKKSHILVIPYPQQGHINPMLQFSKRLASRGLRVTLVTTIAHKTLIQNQPTSPINFEHISDGFNEGQKPDSIELFVQGLKAEWSKSLPKIIEKLKNSGYPVNAVVYDSFTPWILDIAKEIGLYGVCFFTHSCAVSAIYYHTRKGSVKIPVEKGSLICLPAIPDLGIGDLPSFVSDVDSYPAVLRLVLDRFSNFQEADCLFFNTFDKLEDEIAKWLSSQWPIKTIGPSIPSMFLDKRLPDDKDYGLSLFKPDAEACIKWLNAKDTGSVVYVSFGSIANLGQDHMDEVAWGLLNSNSNFLWVVRETEQSKLPSDFMAKAKGKGLVVSWCPQLEVLAHNAVGSFMTHCGWNSTLEALSLGVPMLVMPQWADQSTNAKYVVDVWQTGVRVKDRDKEIFTREDIANRIKDVMDGAKGEELRANAIKGKELAVEAMSEGGSSDKNIDEFISKVISTTT
;
A
#
# COMPACT_ATOMS: atom_id res chain seq x y z
N MET A 1 -27.38 -24.20 25.89
CA MET A 1 -26.61 -23.03 26.34
C MET A 1 -25.28 -22.99 25.64
N ASP A 2 -25.11 -22.27 24.55
CA ASP A 2 -25.95 -22.08 23.37
C ASP A 2 -24.99 -21.80 22.22
N LYS A 3 -25.37 -22.21 21.00
CA LYS A 3 -24.68 -21.92 19.74
C LYS A 3 -24.69 -20.42 19.37
N GLN A 4 -24.57 -19.54 20.36
CA GLN A 4 -24.83 -18.11 20.25
C GLN A 4 -23.61 -17.24 20.59
N GLU A 5 -22.53 -17.83 21.13
CA GLU A 5 -21.27 -17.12 21.41
C GLU A 5 -20.20 -17.25 20.32
N GLU A 6 -20.43 -18.02 19.25
CA GLU A 6 -19.50 -18.19 18.12
C GLU A 6 -19.68 -17.13 17.00
N LEU A 7 -20.33 -16.00 17.32
CA LEU A 7 -20.47 -14.82 16.45
C LEU A 7 -19.57 -13.70 16.97
N THR A 8 -18.26 -13.84 16.77
CA THR A 8 -17.34 -12.70 16.76
C THR A 8 -17.90 -11.63 15.81
N SER A 9 -18.25 -10.45 16.35
CA SER A 9 -18.95 -9.34 15.67
C SER A 9 -18.43 -9.10 14.24
N LYS A 10 -19.13 -9.61 13.21
CA LYS A 10 -18.84 -9.32 11.80
C LYS A 10 -18.73 -7.79 11.61
N PRO A 11 -17.67 -7.28 10.97
CA PRO A 11 -17.52 -5.86 10.70
C PRO A 11 -18.74 -5.36 9.90
N HIS A 12 -19.34 -4.26 10.37
CA HIS A 12 -20.57 -3.72 9.81
C HIS A 12 -20.28 -2.43 9.03
N ILE A 13 -20.52 -2.47 7.72
CA ILE A 13 -20.41 -1.32 6.82
C ILE A 13 -21.83 -0.83 6.49
N MET A 14 -21.99 0.49 6.48
CA MET A 14 -23.19 1.17 5.99
C MET A 14 -22.86 1.83 4.65
N ALA A 15 -23.73 1.68 3.66
CA ALA A 15 -23.62 2.35 2.37
C ALA A 15 -24.83 3.26 2.14
N ILE A 16 -24.60 4.51 1.73
CA ILE A 16 -25.64 5.47 1.34
C ILE A 16 -25.32 6.04 -0.03
N SER A 17 -26.32 6.09 -0.91
CA SER A 17 -26.17 6.53 -2.29
C SER A 17 -27.08 7.73 -2.60
N PHE A 18 -26.68 8.58 -3.55
CA PHE A 18 -27.59 9.58 -4.11
C PHE A 18 -28.75 8.87 -4.83
N PRO A 19 -30.01 9.33 -4.74
CA PRO A 19 -31.21 8.56 -5.10
C PRO A 19 -31.47 8.51 -6.62
N LEU A 20 -30.44 8.20 -7.40
CA LEU A 20 -30.50 8.00 -8.84
C LEU A 20 -30.01 6.60 -9.19
N GLN A 21 -30.67 5.95 -10.15
CA GLN A 21 -30.35 4.56 -10.55
C GLN A 21 -28.85 4.39 -10.91
N GLY A 22 -28.25 5.39 -11.58
CA GLY A 22 -26.84 5.38 -11.94
C GLY A 22 -25.87 5.43 -10.75
N HIS A 23 -26.33 5.86 -9.58
CA HIS A 23 -25.53 5.91 -8.37
C HIS A 23 -25.76 4.65 -7.51
N MET A 24 -27.02 4.26 -7.38
CA MET A 24 -27.42 3.17 -6.50
C MET A 24 -26.97 1.79 -6.99
N ASN A 25 -27.05 1.54 -8.30
CA ASN A 25 -26.72 0.23 -8.87
C ASN A 25 -25.25 -0.16 -8.65
N PRO A 26 -24.26 0.72 -8.93
CA PRO A 26 -22.86 0.46 -8.57
C PRO A 26 -22.65 0.19 -7.07
N VAL A 27 -23.30 0.97 -6.19
CA VAL A 27 -23.21 0.77 -4.74
C VAL A 27 -23.78 -0.60 -4.34
N VAL A 28 -24.90 -1.03 -4.90
CA VAL A 28 -25.50 -2.35 -4.68
C VAL A 28 -24.57 -3.48 -5.17
N GLN A 29 -23.91 -3.31 -6.30
CA GLN A 29 -23.00 -4.32 -6.84
C GLN A 29 -21.71 -4.44 -6.01
N PHE A 30 -21.11 -3.31 -5.65
CA PHE A 30 -20.00 -3.29 -4.70
C PHE A 30 -20.39 -3.92 -3.35
N SER A 31 -21.59 -3.62 -2.86
CA SER A 31 -22.17 -4.18 -1.65
C SER A 31 -22.27 -5.71 -1.66
N LYS A 32 -22.72 -6.31 -2.78
CA LYS A 32 -22.73 -7.77 -2.95
C LYS A 32 -21.33 -8.37 -2.85
N ARG A 33 -20.30 -7.70 -3.40
CA ARG A 33 -18.89 -8.13 -3.27
C ARG A 33 -18.40 -8.09 -1.84
N LEU A 34 -18.76 -7.08 -1.06
CA LEU A 34 -18.42 -7.01 0.37
C LEU A 34 -19.07 -8.15 1.15
N VAL A 35 -20.35 -8.41 0.91
CA VAL A 35 -21.10 -9.47 1.58
C VAL A 35 -20.52 -10.85 1.28
N SER A 36 -20.09 -11.10 0.03
CA SER A 36 -19.44 -12.35 -0.36
C SER A 36 -18.16 -12.65 0.43
N ARG A 37 -17.56 -11.62 1.04
CA ARG A 37 -16.36 -11.69 1.89
C ARG A 37 -16.68 -11.67 3.38
N GLY A 38 -17.92 -11.96 3.76
CA GLY A 38 -18.35 -12.08 5.15
C GLY A 38 -18.64 -10.76 5.87
N ILE A 39 -18.67 -9.63 5.15
CA ILE A 39 -18.98 -8.31 5.72
C ILE A 39 -20.48 -8.18 5.98
N ARG A 40 -20.86 -7.69 7.15
CA ARG A 40 -22.26 -7.29 7.42
C ARG A 40 -22.50 -5.94 6.76
N LEU A 41 -23.62 -5.80 6.07
CA LEU A 41 -23.91 -4.58 5.31
C LEU A 41 -25.32 -4.05 5.55
N THR A 42 -25.43 -2.73 5.71
CA THR A 42 -26.70 -1.98 5.63
C THR A 42 -26.64 -0.98 4.48
N ILE A 43 -27.60 -1.02 3.56
CA ILE A 43 -27.81 0.00 2.53
C ILE A 43 -28.91 0.95 3.00
N VAL A 44 -28.64 2.25 2.91
CA VAL A 44 -29.61 3.30 3.21
C VAL A 44 -30.11 3.91 1.90
N THR A 45 -31.43 3.89 1.70
CA THR A 45 -32.12 4.44 0.50
C THR A 45 -33.28 5.36 0.92
N THR A 46 -33.93 6.03 -0.02
CA THR A 46 -35.14 6.83 0.23
C THR A 46 -36.43 6.01 0.11
N THR A 47 -37.52 6.42 0.77
CA THR A 47 -38.84 5.73 0.76
C THR A 47 -39.54 5.74 -0.61
N THR A 48 -39.23 6.73 -1.46
CA THR A 48 -39.78 6.85 -2.82
C THR A 48 -39.28 5.78 -3.78
N ILE A 49 -38.22 5.05 -3.40
CA ILE A 49 -37.59 4.03 -4.22
C ILE A 49 -37.84 2.67 -3.55
N ASN A 50 -38.91 1.99 -3.97
CA ASN A 50 -39.14 0.59 -3.61
C ASN A 50 -38.10 -0.27 -4.35
N MET A 51 -37.05 -0.69 -3.63
CA MET A 51 -36.17 -1.77 -4.08
C MET A 51 -36.97 -3.07 -4.12
N HIS A 52 -37.56 -3.40 -5.27
CA HIS A 52 -38.18 -4.71 -5.52
C HIS A 52 -37.15 -5.85 -5.71
N THR A 53 -35.86 -5.58 -5.49
CA THR A 53 -34.82 -6.58 -5.64
C THR A 53 -34.87 -7.59 -4.51
N GLN A 54 -34.86 -8.88 -4.87
CA GLN A 54 -34.37 -9.96 -4.02
C GLN A 54 -32.87 -9.73 -3.76
N LEU A 55 -32.53 -8.68 -3.01
CA LEU A 55 -31.20 -8.54 -2.43
C LEU A 55 -30.99 -9.81 -1.59
N ALA A 56 -29.83 -10.44 -1.74
CA ALA A 56 -29.46 -11.62 -0.97
C ALA A 56 -29.87 -11.40 0.50
N ASN A 57 -30.45 -12.41 1.15
CA ASN A 57 -30.99 -12.37 2.53
C ASN A 57 -30.02 -11.79 3.60
N SER A 58 -28.80 -11.47 3.21
CA SER A 58 -27.67 -10.94 3.97
C SER A 58 -27.48 -9.41 3.94
N ILE A 59 -28.19 -8.63 3.10
CA ILE A 59 -28.11 -7.15 3.08
C ILE A 59 -29.30 -6.55 3.82
N ASN A 60 -29.04 -5.73 4.84
CA ASN A 60 -30.07 -4.96 5.52
C ASN A 60 -30.39 -3.67 4.75
N ILE A 61 -31.67 -3.30 4.64
CA ILE A 61 -32.09 -2.06 3.97
C ILE A 61 -32.76 -1.16 5.00
N GLU A 62 -32.33 0.10 5.05
CA GLU A 62 -32.96 1.16 5.85
C GLU A 62 -33.46 2.26 4.91
N HIS A 63 -34.58 2.87 5.28
CA HIS A 63 -35.22 3.90 4.47
C HIS A 63 -35.20 5.26 5.18
N ILE A 64 -34.90 6.30 4.41
CA ILE A 64 -35.06 7.70 4.80
C ILE A 64 -36.30 8.23 4.09
N SER A 65 -37.29 8.70 4.86
CA SER A 65 -38.41 9.41 4.25
C SER A 65 -37.93 10.77 3.78
N THR A 66 -38.16 11.04 2.49
CA THR A 66 -37.94 12.35 1.86
C THR A 66 -39.27 13.01 1.52
N ASP A 67 -40.37 12.54 2.12
CA ASP A 67 -41.68 13.11 1.85
C ASP A 67 -41.71 14.53 2.41
N PRO A 68 -42.08 15.54 1.59
CA PRO A 68 -42.25 16.87 2.10
C PRO A 68 -43.39 16.85 3.14
N SER A 69 -43.18 17.48 4.30
CA SER A 69 -44.29 17.83 5.17
C SER A 69 -45.35 18.57 4.34
N GLU A 70 -46.64 18.27 4.57
CA GLU A 70 -47.78 18.78 3.80
C GLU A 70 -47.56 20.22 3.28
N GLY A 71 -47.26 20.36 1.98
CA GLY A 71 -47.21 21.66 1.29
C GLY A 71 -45.96 22.02 0.47
N GLU A 72 -44.83 21.30 0.57
CA GLU A 72 -43.57 21.69 -0.10
C GLU A 72 -43.13 20.71 -1.20
N THR A 73 -43.77 20.69 -2.36
CA THR A 73 -43.15 20.05 -3.55
C THR A 73 -41.98 20.90 -4.05
N PRO A 74 -40.75 20.37 -4.16
CA PRO A 74 -39.62 21.14 -4.67
C PRO A 74 -39.90 21.61 -6.11
N ASN A 75 -39.75 22.91 -6.35
CA ASN A 75 -40.02 23.54 -7.65
C ASN A 75 -38.77 23.54 -8.55
N THR A 76 -37.59 23.36 -7.98
CA THR A 76 -36.31 23.31 -8.68
C THR A 76 -35.44 22.13 -8.24
N ILE A 77 -34.38 21.82 -9.00
CA ILE A 77 -33.41 20.78 -8.64
C ILE A 77 -32.63 21.13 -7.37
N ASP A 78 -32.39 22.42 -7.14
CA ASP A 78 -31.70 22.93 -5.95
C ASP A 78 -32.57 22.76 -4.69
N ASP A 79 -33.87 23.01 -4.79
CA ASP A 79 -34.83 22.75 -3.70
C ASP A 79 -34.86 21.26 -3.34
N TYR A 80 -34.84 20.39 -4.36
CA TYR A 80 -34.78 18.94 -4.15
C TYR A 80 -33.48 18.52 -3.44
N ILE A 81 -32.33 19.01 -3.88
CA ILE A 81 -31.03 18.72 -3.26
C ILE A 81 -31.01 19.21 -1.80
N ALA A 82 -31.56 20.40 -1.52
CA ALA A 82 -31.64 20.95 -0.18
C ALA A 82 -32.54 20.11 0.75
N LEU A 83 -33.72 19.71 0.29
CA LEU A 83 -34.64 18.83 1.03
C LEU A 83 -34.02 17.44 1.26
N PHE A 84 -33.34 16.89 0.26
CA PHE A 84 -32.64 15.60 0.39
C PHE A 84 -31.52 15.68 1.44
N LYS A 85 -30.69 16.72 1.38
CA LYS A 85 -29.63 16.98 2.37
C LYS A 85 -30.19 17.12 3.78
N LEU A 86 -31.31 17.82 3.95
CA LEU A 86 -31.99 17.97 5.24
C LEU A 86 -32.50 16.63 5.77
N SER A 87 -33.18 15.87 4.92
CA SER A 87 -33.77 14.56 5.26
C SER A 87 -32.72 13.54 5.68
N VAL A 88 -31.60 13.48 4.95
CA VAL A 88 -30.44 12.63 5.28
C VAL A 88 -29.79 13.08 6.58
N SER A 89 -29.57 14.39 6.75
CA SER A 89 -28.93 14.94 7.94
C SER A 89 -29.73 14.68 9.23
N LYS A 90 -31.06 14.64 9.12
CA LYS A 90 -31.96 14.32 10.22
C LYS A 90 -31.99 12.82 10.52
N SER A 91 -32.11 11.97 9.50
CA SER A 91 -32.44 10.55 9.67
C SER A 91 -31.23 9.62 9.81
N LEU A 92 -30.10 9.94 9.15
CA LEU A 92 -28.90 9.10 9.18
C LEU A 92 -28.32 8.90 10.61
N PRO A 93 -28.26 9.93 11.48
CA PRO A 93 -27.88 9.76 12.89
C PRO A 93 -28.75 8.74 13.65
N ASP A 94 -30.06 8.74 13.40
CA ASP A 94 -31.01 7.85 14.05
C ASP A 94 -30.81 6.41 13.58
N ILE A 95 -30.58 6.20 12.28
CA ILE A 95 -30.28 4.87 11.72
C ILE A 95 -28.95 4.34 12.28
N ILE A 96 -27.90 5.17 12.35
CA ILE A 96 -26.61 4.79 12.95
C ILE A 96 -26.80 4.37 14.42
N THR A 97 -27.59 5.14 15.17
CA THR A 97 -27.88 4.87 16.58
C THR A 97 -28.69 3.59 16.75
N LYS A 98 -29.72 3.37 15.92
CA LYS A 98 -30.52 2.14 15.88
C LYS A 98 -29.65 0.90 15.65
N GLN A 99 -28.74 0.94 14.68
CA GLN A 99 -27.84 -0.18 14.39
C GLN A 99 -26.89 -0.48 15.56
N LYS A 100 -26.38 0.57 16.23
CA LYS A 100 -25.59 0.42 17.45
C LYS A 100 -26.38 -0.21 18.60
N THR A 101 -27.62 0.23 18.83
CA THR A 101 -28.50 -0.31 19.89
C THR A 101 -28.88 -1.77 19.63
N ASN A 102 -29.05 -2.16 18.36
CA ASN A 102 -29.32 -3.54 17.95
C ASN A 102 -28.08 -4.45 17.98
N GLY A 103 -26.97 -4.03 18.61
CA GLY A 103 -25.76 -4.84 18.75
C GLY A 103 -24.89 -4.93 17.48
N HIS A 104 -25.16 -4.10 16.48
CA HIS A 104 -24.47 -4.10 15.19
C HIS A 104 -23.87 -2.72 14.86
N PRO A 105 -22.91 -2.21 15.65
CA PRO A 105 -22.37 -0.87 15.45
C PRO A 105 -21.66 -0.71 14.10
N ILE A 106 -22.06 0.32 13.35
CA ILE A 106 -21.41 0.70 12.09
C ILE A 106 -19.96 1.12 12.35
N LYS A 107 -19.03 0.62 11.52
CA LYS A 107 -17.61 0.97 11.57
C LYS A 107 -17.18 1.90 10.43
N VAL A 108 -17.79 1.70 9.27
CA VAL A 108 -17.52 2.46 8.04
C VAL A 108 -18.82 2.92 7.42
N LEU A 109 -18.87 4.19 7.00
CA LEU A 109 -19.89 4.73 6.12
C LEU A 109 -19.28 4.92 4.73
N VAL A 110 -19.73 4.13 3.77
CA VAL A 110 -19.51 4.36 2.34
C VAL A 110 -20.59 5.32 1.86
N TYR A 111 -20.21 6.51 1.40
CA TYR A 111 -21.15 7.53 0.97
C TYR A 111 -20.85 7.97 -0.47
N ASP A 112 -21.90 8.25 -1.24
CA ASP A 112 -21.78 8.82 -2.59
C ASP A 112 -21.00 10.14 -2.58
N SER A 113 -20.13 10.36 -3.57
CA SER A 113 -19.33 11.59 -3.63
C SER A 113 -20.17 12.86 -3.69
N LEU A 114 -21.38 12.81 -4.25
CA LEU A 114 -22.32 13.94 -4.27
C LEU A 114 -22.93 14.26 -2.90
N MET A 115 -22.59 13.49 -1.86
CA MET A 115 -23.09 13.66 -0.49
C MET A 115 -21.95 13.96 0.51
N PRO A 116 -21.09 14.98 0.27
CA PRO A 116 -19.92 15.22 1.12
C PRO A 116 -20.31 15.40 2.59
N TRP A 117 -21.44 16.04 2.90
CA TRP A 117 -21.90 16.26 4.29
C TRP A 117 -22.15 14.96 5.10
N ALA A 118 -22.36 13.81 4.43
CA ALA A 118 -22.51 12.52 5.10
C ALA A 118 -21.24 12.11 5.86
N LEU A 119 -20.06 12.52 5.38
CA LEU A 119 -18.79 12.31 6.05
C LEU A 119 -18.75 13.01 7.42
N ASP A 120 -19.21 14.25 7.49
CA ASP A 120 -19.22 15.01 8.75
C ASP A 120 -20.18 14.36 9.76
N ILE A 121 -21.28 13.74 9.30
CA ILE A 121 -22.17 12.94 10.15
C ILE A 121 -21.44 11.70 10.65
N ALA A 122 -20.79 10.92 9.79
CA ALA A 122 -20.04 9.73 10.19
C ALA A 122 -18.99 10.04 11.28
N HIS A 123 -18.23 11.13 11.10
CA HIS A 123 -17.20 11.55 12.06
C HIS A 123 -17.77 11.92 13.43
N LYS A 124 -18.97 12.52 13.52
CA LYS A 124 -19.64 12.79 14.81
C LYS A 124 -19.90 11.51 15.61
N PHE A 125 -20.06 10.37 14.94
CA PHE A 125 -20.24 9.05 15.56
C PHE A 125 -18.94 8.24 15.68
N GLY A 126 -17.79 8.81 15.29
CA GLY A 126 -16.50 8.13 15.29
C GLY A 126 -16.42 6.97 14.28
N ILE A 127 -17.20 7.06 13.20
CA ILE A 127 -17.27 6.11 12.08
C ILE A 127 -16.31 6.60 10.99
N GLN A 128 -15.57 5.69 10.36
CA GLN A 128 -14.73 6.02 9.21
C GLN A 128 -15.59 6.34 8.00
N GLY A 129 -15.26 7.39 7.25
CA GLY A 129 -16.00 7.75 6.04
C GLY A 129 -15.21 7.46 4.77
N VAL A 130 -15.88 6.87 3.80
CA VAL A 130 -15.30 6.42 2.53
C VAL A 130 -16.15 6.97 1.39
N SER A 131 -15.54 7.77 0.53
CA SER A 131 -16.25 8.40 -0.59
C SER A 131 -16.33 7.43 -1.76
N PHE A 132 -17.49 7.29 -2.39
CA PHE A 132 -17.74 6.39 -3.52
C PHE A 132 -18.09 7.20 -4.76
N PHE A 133 -17.26 7.08 -5.79
CA PHE A 133 -17.38 7.78 -7.07
C PHE A 133 -18.02 6.87 -8.12
N THR A 134 -19.16 7.30 -8.64
CA THR A 134 -19.92 6.67 -9.73
C THR A 134 -19.60 7.28 -11.10
N GLN A 135 -18.63 8.21 -11.14
CA GLN A 135 -18.06 8.81 -12.34
C GLN A 135 -16.63 8.29 -12.58
N SER A 136 -16.09 8.52 -13.77
CA SER A 136 -14.72 8.15 -14.14
C SER A 136 -13.65 8.96 -13.39
N CYS A 137 -12.43 8.43 -13.35
CA CYS A 137 -11.26 9.18 -12.87
C CYS A 137 -11.04 10.44 -13.72
N ALA A 138 -11.24 10.36 -15.04
CA ALA A 138 -11.12 11.49 -15.96
C ALA A 138 -12.04 12.66 -15.57
N ILE A 139 -13.31 12.38 -15.30
CA ILE A 139 -14.29 13.41 -14.89
C ILE A 139 -13.93 13.98 -13.53
N CYS A 140 -13.52 13.13 -12.59
CA CYS A 140 -13.06 13.58 -11.28
C CYS A 140 -11.87 14.55 -11.39
N ALA A 141 -10.91 14.26 -12.27
CA ALA A 141 -9.77 15.13 -12.51
C ALA A 141 -10.19 16.51 -13.06
N ILE A 142 -11.16 16.56 -13.97
CA ILE A 142 -11.69 17.82 -14.51
C ILE A 142 -12.34 18.65 -13.39
N PHE A 143 -13.30 18.07 -12.65
CA PHE A 143 -13.97 18.80 -11.56
C PHE A 143 -13.02 19.20 -10.43
N TYR A 144 -11.97 18.41 -10.17
CA TYR A 144 -10.96 18.79 -9.18
C TYR A 144 -10.12 19.99 -9.63
N ASN A 145 -9.75 20.07 -10.91
CA ASN A 145 -9.04 21.23 -11.44
C ASN A 145 -9.92 22.50 -11.42
N ILE A 146 -11.23 22.34 -11.62
CA ILE A 146 -12.21 23.42 -11.45
C ILE A 146 -12.27 23.87 -9.99
N HIS A 147 -12.40 22.92 -9.06
CA HIS A 147 -12.41 23.19 -7.62
C HIS A 147 -11.15 23.94 -7.15
N ARG A 148 -9.99 23.58 -7.70
CA ARG A 148 -8.71 24.24 -7.39
C ARG A 148 -8.51 25.60 -8.07
N GLY A 149 -9.37 25.96 -9.01
CA GLY A 149 -9.21 27.14 -9.85
C GLY A 149 -8.06 27.05 -10.86
N THR A 150 -7.50 25.85 -11.08
CA THR A 150 -6.50 25.59 -12.13
C THR A 150 -7.14 25.45 -13.51
N LEU A 151 -8.41 25.05 -13.56
CA LEU A 151 -9.28 25.20 -14.72
C LEU A 151 -10.36 26.25 -14.39
N ARG A 152 -10.28 27.43 -15.02
CA ARG A 152 -11.23 28.52 -14.79
C ARG A 152 -12.46 28.36 -15.68
N ILE A 153 -13.65 28.65 -15.11
CA ILE A 153 -14.94 28.61 -15.80
C ILE A 153 -15.62 30.00 -15.62
N PRO A 154 -16.18 30.61 -16.68
CA PRO A 154 -16.10 30.18 -18.09
C PRO A 154 -14.65 30.15 -18.58
N TYR A 155 -14.35 29.23 -19.49
CA TYR A 155 -13.01 29.09 -20.05
C TYR A 155 -12.72 30.26 -21.00
N ASP A 156 -11.72 31.08 -20.67
CA ASP A 156 -11.41 32.34 -21.38
C ASP A 156 -9.89 32.54 -21.52
N GLU A 157 -9.19 31.52 -22.07
CA GLU A 157 -7.74 31.55 -22.27
C GLU A 157 -7.33 31.72 -23.74
N GLY A 158 -8.26 32.07 -24.63
CA GLY A 158 -7.99 32.29 -26.07
C GLY A 158 -7.62 31.02 -26.87
N SER A 159 -7.64 29.84 -26.24
CA SER A 159 -7.47 28.52 -26.84
C SER A 159 -8.82 27.79 -26.93
N ASN A 160 -9.01 26.92 -27.92
CA ASN A 160 -10.16 25.99 -27.97
C ASN A 160 -9.87 24.64 -27.29
N TYR A 161 -8.67 24.49 -26.72
CA TYR A 161 -8.17 23.25 -26.13
C TYR A 161 -7.72 23.45 -24.69
N VAL A 162 -8.00 22.47 -23.85
CA VAL A 162 -7.60 22.37 -22.45
C VAL A 162 -6.63 21.20 -22.28
N SER A 163 -5.50 21.48 -21.64
CA SER A 163 -4.50 20.48 -21.27
C SER A 163 -4.53 20.25 -19.77
N LEU A 164 -4.89 19.03 -19.35
CA LEU A 164 -4.92 18.63 -17.94
C LEU A 164 -3.91 17.51 -17.66
N PRO A 165 -3.38 17.42 -16.42
CA PRO A 165 -2.40 16.39 -16.07
C PRO A 165 -2.92 14.97 -16.34
N SER A 166 -2.11 14.16 -17.02
CA SER A 166 -2.40 12.74 -17.30
C SER A 166 -3.68 12.50 -18.11
N MET A 167 -4.13 13.50 -18.88
CA MET A 167 -5.29 13.43 -19.76
C MET A 167 -4.86 13.74 -21.20
N PRO A 168 -5.56 13.21 -22.23
CA PRO A 168 -5.36 13.67 -23.60
C PRO A 168 -5.73 15.14 -23.74
N LEU A 169 -5.26 15.79 -24.80
CA LEU A 169 -5.71 17.14 -25.14
C LEU A 169 -7.24 17.12 -25.38
N LEU A 170 -7.96 17.98 -24.67
CA LEU A 170 -9.43 18.08 -24.72
C LEU A 170 -9.83 19.35 -25.46
N GLU A 171 -10.75 19.27 -26.41
CA GLU A 171 -11.46 20.46 -26.87
C GLU A 171 -12.44 20.94 -25.78
N ILE A 172 -12.85 22.21 -25.82
CA ILE A 172 -13.87 22.73 -24.87
C ILE A 172 -15.12 21.85 -24.87
N LYS A 173 -15.56 21.38 -26.05
CA LYS A 173 -16.72 20.49 -26.20
C LYS A 173 -16.51 19.05 -25.70
N ASP A 174 -15.27 18.66 -25.41
CA ASP A 174 -14.94 17.37 -24.80
C ASP A 174 -15.02 17.43 -23.26
N LEU A 175 -15.11 18.62 -22.66
CA LEU A 175 -15.33 18.79 -21.22
C LEU A 175 -16.79 18.47 -20.85
N PRO A 176 -17.11 18.25 -19.57
CA PRO A 176 -18.50 18.10 -19.15
C PRO A 176 -19.35 19.30 -19.58
N SER A 177 -20.59 19.07 -20.00
CA SER A 177 -21.44 20.13 -20.57
C SER A 177 -21.63 21.33 -19.63
N PHE A 178 -21.55 21.09 -18.32
CA PHE A 178 -21.62 22.10 -17.27
C PHE A 178 -20.50 23.15 -17.34
N VAL A 179 -19.40 22.84 -18.05
CA VAL A 179 -18.21 23.70 -18.15
C VAL A 179 -18.33 24.72 -19.27
N TYR A 180 -19.02 24.38 -20.37
CA TYR A 180 -19.15 25.25 -21.54
C TYR A 180 -20.58 25.75 -21.80
N ASP A 181 -21.60 25.13 -21.18
CA ASP A 181 -23.00 25.58 -21.19
C ASP A 181 -23.51 25.72 -19.75
N ILE A 182 -22.98 26.73 -19.04
CA ILE A 182 -23.11 26.87 -17.58
C ILE A 182 -24.54 27.21 -17.14
N GLY A 183 -25.25 28.02 -17.94
CA GLY A 183 -26.51 28.66 -17.56
C GLY A 183 -27.59 27.68 -17.05
N PRO A 184 -27.91 26.60 -17.78
CA PRO A 184 -28.94 25.64 -17.38
C PRO A 184 -28.55 24.73 -16.19
N TYR A 185 -27.28 24.67 -15.79
CA TYR A 185 -26.75 23.60 -14.92
C TYR A 185 -25.94 24.08 -13.71
N GLN A 186 -26.05 25.35 -13.33
CA GLN A 186 -25.25 25.94 -12.25
C GLN A 186 -25.34 25.18 -10.91
N GLY A 187 -26.54 24.72 -10.53
CA GLY A 187 -26.74 23.92 -9.31
C GLY A 187 -26.03 22.57 -9.34
N LEU A 188 -26.07 21.87 -10.48
CA LEU A 188 -25.39 20.58 -10.67
C LEU A 188 -23.87 20.72 -10.77
N LEU A 189 -23.37 21.81 -11.36
CA LEU A 189 -21.95 22.14 -11.35
C LEU A 189 -21.48 22.39 -9.91
N SER A 190 -22.24 23.17 -9.13
CA SER A 190 -21.95 23.42 -7.72
C SER A 190 -21.89 22.11 -6.93
N LEU A 191 -22.87 21.22 -7.10
CA LEU A 191 -22.89 19.90 -6.46
C LEU A 191 -21.67 19.04 -6.86
N SER A 192 -21.31 19.03 -8.14
CA SER A 192 -20.17 18.26 -8.67
C SER A 192 -18.81 18.79 -8.20
N VAL A 193 -18.72 20.09 -7.87
CA VAL A 193 -17.52 20.71 -7.29
C VAL A 193 -17.52 20.58 -5.76
N ASP A 194 -18.68 20.57 -5.10
CA ASP A 194 -18.80 20.44 -3.64
C ASP A 194 -18.35 19.07 -3.13
N GLN A 195 -18.31 18.04 -3.96
CA GLN A 195 -17.77 16.71 -3.59
C GLN A 195 -16.31 16.76 -3.08
N PHE A 196 -15.56 17.82 -3.39
CA PHE A 196 -14.18 18.01 -2.92
C PHE A 196 -14.08 18.77 -1.59
N SER A 197 -15.17 19.35 -1.09
CA SER A 197 -15.21 20.21 0.11
C SER A 197 -14.61 19.56 1.36
N ASN A 198 -14.71 18.24 1.48
CA ASN A 198 -14.18 17.48 2.60
C ASN A 198 -13.45 16.19 2.21
N MET A 199 -13.11 16.01 0.94
CA MET A 199 -12.46 14.79 0.43
C MET A 199 -11.14 14.46 1.14
N LYS A 200 -10.37 15.47 1.56
CA LYS A 200 -9.13 15.28 2.35
C LYS A 200 -9.36 14.66 3.73
N LYS A 201 -10.60 14.67 4.23
CA LYS A 201 -10.98 14.05 5.50
C LYS A 201 -11.45 12.60 5.34
N ALA A 202 -11.73 12.14 4.11
CA ALA A 202 -12.16 10.77 3.86
C ALA A 202 -11.00 9.79 4.09
N ASN A 203 -11.30 8.62 4.63
CA ASN A 203 -10.30 7.58 4.90
C ASN A 203 -9.84 6.86 3.63
N CYS A 204 -10.71 6.79 2.62
CA CYS A 204 -10.46 6.18 1.32
C CYS A 204 -11.43 6.76 0.29
N VAL A 205 -11.05 6.76 -0.98
CA VAL A 205 -11.90 7.16 -2.11
C VAL A 205 -11.99 6.00 -3.10
N LEU A 206 -13.20 5.49 -3.34
CA LEU A 206 -13.45 4.34 -4.22
C LEU A 206 -13.99 4.82 -5.56
N PHE A 207 -13.41 4.33 -6.65
CA PHE A 207 -13.88 4.62 -8.01
C PHE A 207 -14.45 3.37 -8.65
N ASN A 208 -15.65 3.49 -9.22
CA ASN A 208 -16.23 2.49 -10.10
C ASN A 208 -15.49 2.47 -11.46
N THR A 209 -14.26 1.97 -11.47
CA THR A 209 -13.38 1.80 -12.64
C THR A 209 -12.31 0.74 -12.29
N PHE A 210 -11.41 0.41 -13.20
CA PHE A 210 -10.29 -0.51 -12.95
C PHE A 210 -8.96 0.09 -13.43
N ASP A 211 -7.85 -0.41 -12.86
CA ASP A 211 -6.52 0.18 -13.05
C ASP A 211 -6.13 0.31 -14.51
N GLU A 212 -6.35 -0.73 -15.31
CA GLU A 212 -5.96 -0.76 -16.72
C GLU A 212 -6.74 0.24 -17.58
N LEU A 213 -7.98 0.58 -17.21
CA LEU A 213 -8.86 1.48 -17.99
C LEU A 213 -8.43 2.95 -17.92
N GLU A 214 -7.99 3.38 -16.73
CA GLU A 214 -7.69 4.79 -16.42
C GLU A 214 -6.33 4.95 -15.70
N SER A 215 -5.35 4.11 -16.04
CA SER A 215 -4.10 3.94 -15.26
C SER A 215 -3.33 5.23 -14.99
N GLU A 216 -3.14 6.09 -15.99
CA GLU A 216 -2.38 7.35 -15.84
C GLU A 216 -3.10 8.33 -14.92
N ILE A 217 -4.42 8.47 -15.08
CA ILE A 217 -5.25 9.38 -14.28
C ILE A 217 -5.40 8.86 -12.86
N ALA A 218 -5.62 7.56 -12.69
CA ALA A 218 -5.69 6.92 -11.37
C ALA A 218 -4.38 7.10 -10.59
N LYS A 219 -3.22 6.94 -11.26
CA LYS A 219 -1.91 7.23 -10.64
C LYS A 219 -1.80 8.70 -10.24
N TRP A 220 -2.22 9.63 -11.10
CA TRP A 220 -2.22 11.05 -10.75
C TRP A 220 -3.13 11.36 -9.56
N LEU A 221 -4.36 10.83 -9.54
CA LEU A 221 -5.29 10.99 -8.42
C LEU A 221 -4.75 10.35 -7.13
N SER A 222 -4.02 9.23 -7.21
CA SER A 222 -3.39 8.58 -6.06
C SER A 222 -2.32 9.45 -5.38
N SER A 223 -1.70 10.37 -6.13
CA SER A 223 -0.80 11.39 -5.56
C SER A 223 -1.54 12.47 -4.77
N GLN A 224 -2.86 12.60 -4.97
CA GLN A 224 -3.71 13.58 -4.30
C GLN A 224 -4.44 12.98 -3.09
N TRP A 225 -4.94 11.75 -3.21
CA TRP A 225 -5.79 11.08 -2.22
C TRP A 225 -5.57 9.55 -2.19
N PRO A 226 -5.93 8.86 -1.10
CA PRO A 226 -5.87 7.40 -1.01
C PRO A 226 -7.01 6.75 -1.81
N ILE A 227 -6.89 6.78 -3.14
CA ILE A 227 -7.89 6.26 -4.06
C ILE A 227 -7.75 4.74 -4.27
N LYS A 228 -8.85 4.08 -4.65
CA LYS A 228 -8.88 2.70 -5.12
C LYS A 228 -9.85 2.54 -6.28
N THR A 229 -9.45 1.79 -7.29
CA THR A 229 -10.31 1.35 -8.38
C THR A 229 -10.95 0.00 -7.96
N ILE A 230 -12.27 -0.10 -7.99
CA ILE A 230 -13.02 -1.26 -7.44
C ILE A 230 -14.05 -1.81 -8.43
N GLY A 231 -14.04 -1.33 -9.65
CA GLY A 231 -15.01 -1.65 -10.70
C GLY A 231 -14.44 -2.57 -11.77
N PRO A 232 -15.22 -2.85 -12.83
CA PRO A 232 -16.56 -2.35 -13.05
C PRO A 232 -17.58 -2.99 -12.07
N SER A 233 -18.42 -2.16 -11.47
CA SER A 233 -19.47 -2.56 -10.52
C SER A 233 -20.70 -3.09 -11.26
N ILE A 234 -20.53 -4.14 -12.07
CA ILE A 234 -21.61 -4.88 -12.74
C ILE A 234 -21.76 -6.27 -12.12
N PRO A 235 -22.91 -6.97 -12.33
CA PRO A 235 -23.16 -8.28 -11.74
C PRO A 235 -22.07 -9.30 -12.08
N SER A 236 -21.67 -10.09 -11.08
CA SER A 236 -20.61 -11.08 -11.20
C SER A 236 -20.83 -12.06 -12.34
N MET A 237 -22.07 -12.42 -12.67
CA MET A 237 -22.39 -13.33 -13.78
C MET A 237 -21.84 -12.87 -15.14
N PHE A 238 -21.70 -11.55 -15.34
CA PHE A 238 -21.19 -10.96 -16.59
C PHE A 238 -19.68 -10.74 -16.58
N LEU A 239 -19.00 -11.05 -15.46
CA LEU A 239 -17.57 -10.88 -15.25
C LEU A 239 -16.92 -12.22 -14.87
N ASP A 240 -16.59 -12.37 -13.60
CA ASP A 240 -15.81 -13.45 -12.98
C ASP A 240 -16.66 -14.64 -12.54
N LYS A 241 -17.99 -14.51 -12.55
CA LYS A 241 -18.98 -15.57 -12.22
C LYS A 241 -18.82 -16.19 -10.83
N ARG A 242 -18.12 -15.51 -9.91
CA ARG A 242 -17.91 -15.97 -8.53
C ARG A 242 -19.17 -15.87 -7.66
N LEU A 243 -20.15 -15.05 -8.06
CA LEU A 243 -21.48 -14.98 -7.45
C LEU A 243 -22.53 -15.51 -8.45
N PRO A 244 -22.88 -16.81 -8.41
CA PRO A 244 -23.69 -17.46 -9.45
C PRO A 244 -25.15 -16.96 -9.53
N ASP A 245 -25.68 -16.41 -8.45
CA ASP A 245 -27.03 -15.85 -8.39
C ASP A 245 -27.06 -14.34 -8.70
N ASP A 246 -25.90 -13.71 -8.90
CA ASP A 246 -25.79 -12.28 -9.16
C ASP A 246 -25.93 -11.97 -10.65
N ARG A 247 -27.18 -12.00 -11.11
CA ARG A 247 -27.58 -11.65 -12.49
C ARG A 247 -28.23 -10.28 -12.59
N ASP A 248 -28.90 -9.86 -11.52
CA ASP A 248 -29.61 -8.58 -11.47
C ASP A 248 -28.67 -7.44 -11.08
N TYR A 249 -28.67 -6.35 -11.86
CA TYR A 249 -27.89 -5.17 -11.55
C TYR A 249 -28.35 -4.51 -10.24
N GLY A 250 -29.65 -4.43 -9.99
CA GLY A 250 -30.17 -3.79 -8.80
C GLY A 250 -31.50 -3.14 -9.12
N LEU A 251 -31.59 -1.84 -8.90
CA LEU A 251 -32.78 -1.06 -9.17
C LEU A 251 -33.05 -0.94 -10.67
N SER A 252 -34.31 -1.16 -11.02
CA SER A 252 -34.87 -0.82 -12.32
C SER A 252 -36.03 0.15 -12.10
N LEU A 253 -35.89 1.38 -12.60
CA LEU A 253 -36.97 2.40 -12.52
C LEU A 253 -38.19 2.03 -13.37
N PHE A 254 -38.02 1.15 -14.36
CA PHE A 254 -39.06 0.72 -15.29
C PHE A 254 -39.10 -0.80 -15.37
N LYS A 255 -40.28 -1.38 -15.62
CA LYS A 255 -40.43 -2.84 -15.79
C LYS A 255 -39.84 -3.25 -17.15
N PRO A 256 -38.83 -4.12 -17.21
CA PRO A 256 -38.23 -4.55 -18.47
C PRO A 256 -39.15 -5.53 -19.22
N ASP A 257 -39.20 -5.41 -20.55
CA ASP A 257 -39.84 -6.39 -21.44
C ASP A 257 -38.84 -7.47 -21.86
N ALA A 258 -38.34 -8.23 -20.88
CA ALA A 258 -37.25 -9.18 -21.08
C ALA A 258 -37.60 -10.29 -22.08
N GLU A 259 -38.82 -10.85 -21.98
CA GLU A 259 -39.24 -11.92 -22.87
C GLU A 259 -39.31 -11.47 -24.34
N ALA A 260 -39.92 -10.31 -24.62
CA ALA A 260 -39.99 -9.79 -25.98
C ALA A 260 -38.60 -9.48 -26.55
N CYS A 261 -37.73 -8.85 -25.75
CA CYS A 261 -36.36 -8.49 -26.16
C CYS A 261 -35.55 -9.73 -26.52
N ILE A 262 -35.46 -10.71 -25.61
CA ILE A 262 -34.61 -11.90 -25.80
C ILE A 262 -35.18 -12.81 -26.90
N LYS A 263 -36.51 -12.97 -26.98
CA LYS A 263 -37.14 -13.74 -28.06
C LYS A 263 -36.85 -13.13 -29.43
N TRP A 264 -36.94 -11.82 -29.56
CA TRP A 264 -36.66 -11.14 -30.83
C TRP A 264 -35.17 -11.23 -31.19
N LEU A 265 -34.27 -11.04 -30.24
CA LEU A 265 -32.82 -11.14 -30.45
C LEU A 265 -32.39 -12.55 -30.88
N ASN A 266 -33.01 -13.60 -30.33
CA ASN A 266 -32.73 -15.00 -30.71
C ASN A 266 -33.00 -15.31 -32.19
N ALA A 267 -33.90 -14.54 -32.83
CA ALA A 267 -34.23 -14.69 -34.25
C ALA A 267 -33.26 -13.95 -35.19
N LYS A 268 -32.28 -13.21 -34.66
CA LYS A 268 -31.35 -12.39 -35.45
C LYS A 268 -29.97 -13.04 -35.55
N ALA A 269 -29.26 -12.74 -36.64
CA ALA A 269 -27.90 -13.23 -36.85
C ALA A 269 -26.92 -12.61 -35.84
N THR A 270 -25.83 -13.32 -35.55
CA THR A 270 -24.75 -12.83 -34.68
C THR A 270 -24.23 -11.48 -35.18
N GLY A 271 -24.08 -10.51 -34.27
CA GLY A 271 -23.55 -9.19 -34.57
C GLY A 271 -24.38 -8.33 -35.54
N SER A 272 -25.64 -8.67 -35.80
CA SER A 272 -26.49 -7.99 -36.80
C SER A 272 -27.43 -6.91 -36.23
N VAL A 273 -27.42 -6.72 -34.91
CA VAL A 273 -28.33 -5.81 -34.20
C VAL A 273 -27.58 -4.62 -33.61
N VAL A 274 -28.10 -3.41 -33.84
CA VAL A 274 -27.72 -2.19 -33.10
C VAL A 274 -28.66 -2.07 -31.90
N TYR A 275 -28.13 -2.13 -30.69
CA TYR A 275 -28.87 -1.78 -29.48
C TYR A 275 -28.86 -0.26 -29.29
N VAL A 276 -29.99 0.38 -28.97
CA VAL A 276 -30.11 1.84 -28.83
C VAL A 276 -30.76 2.16 -27.49
N SER A 277 -30.07 2.92 -26.64
CA SER A 277 -30.59 3.40 -25.37
C SER A 277 -29.88 4.68 -24.89
N PHE A 278 -30.67 5.69 -24.55
CA PHE A 278 -30.17 6.97 -24.02
C PHE A 278 -30.36 7.11 -22.50
N GLY A 279 -30.59 6.01 -21.80
CA GLY A 279 -30.70 5.98 -20.33
C GLY A 279 -32.05 6.47 -19.78
N SER A 280 -32.12 6.60 -18.46
CA SER A 280 -33.38 6.91 -17.74
C SER A 280 -33.71 8.40 -17.66
N ILE A 281 -32.71 9.29 -17.81
CA ILE A 281 -32.87 10.74 -17.58
C ILE A 281 -32.80 11.55 -18.88
N ALA A 282 -32.00 11.13 -19.87
CA ALA A 282 -31.83 11.91 -21.09
C ALA A 282 -33.15 12.07 -21.86
N ASN A 283 -33.36 13.26 -22.41
CA ASN A 283 -34.58 13.64 -23.12
C ASN A 283 -34.18 14.19 -24.49
N LEU A 284 -34.50 13.45 -25.56
CA LEU A 284 -34.24 13.90 -26.92
C LEU A 284 -35.36 14.83 -27.40
N GLY A 285 -34.97 15.92 -28.04
CA GLY A 285 -35.88 16.78 -28.78
C GLY A 285 -36.54 16.04 -29.95
N GLN A 286 -37.68 16.55 -30.44
CA GLN A 286 -38.44 15.94 -31.53
C GLN A 286 -37.56 15.72 -32.78
N ASP A 287 -36.81 16.73 -33.19
CA ASP A 287 -35.96 16.67 -34.38
C ASP A 287 -34.85 15.60 -34.24
N HIS A 288 -34.23 15.48 -33.05
CA HIS A 288 -33.26 14.43 -32.77
C HIS A 288 -33.89 13.03 -32.77
N MET A 289 -35.11 12.88 -32.24
CA MET A 289 -35.85 11.62 -32.29
C MET A 289 -36.16 11.20 -33.74
N ASP A 290 -36.54 12.15 -34.60
CA ASP A 290 -36.81 11.91 -36.01
C ASP A 290 -35.55 11.46 -36.76
N GLU A 291 -34.42 12.15 -36.58
CA GLU A 291 -33.17 11.79 -37.26
C GLU A 291 -32.63 10.43 -36.78
N VAL A 292 -32.77 10.08 -35.49
CA VAL A 292 -32.43 8.74 -34.98
C VAL A 292 -33.33 7.67 -35.59
N ALA A 293 -34.65 7.88 -35.58
CA ALA A 293 -35.62 6.94 -36.13
C ALA A 293 -35.33 6.63 -37.61
N TRP A 294 -35.20 7.66 -38.44
CA TRP A 294 -34.95 7.48 -39.87
C TRP A 294 -33.52 7.00 -40.16
N GLY A 295 -32.53 7.37 -39.35
CA GLY A 295 -31.16 6.88 -39.48
C GLY A 295 -31.06 5.37 -39.22
N LEU A 296 -31.79 4.87 -38.22
CA LEU A 296 -31.88 3.42 -37.94
C LEU A 296 -32.53 2.66 -39.09
N LEU A 297 -33.64 3.18 -39.63
CA LEU A 297 -34.32 2.58 -40.78
C LEU A 297 -33.46 2.60 -42.06
N ASN A 298 -32.72 3.69 -42.29
CA ASN A 298 -31.83 3.85 -43.45
C ASN A 298 -30.54 3.02 -43.37
N SER A 299 -30.16 2.54 -42.17
CA SER A 299 -29.00 1.66 -42.02
C SER A 299 -29.24 0.28 -42.67
N SER A 300 -28.25 -0.62 -42.73
CA SER A 300 -28.47 -2.02 -43.14
C SER A 300 -28.83 -2.95 -41.96
N SER A 301 -28.74 -2.46 -40.73
CA SER A 301 -28.75 -3.27 -39.51
C SER A 301 -30.14 -3.43 -38.90
N ASN A 302 -30.39 -4.57 -38.23
CA ASN A 302 -31.53 -4.68 -37.33
C ASN A 302 -31.30 -3.79 -36.10
N PHE A 303 -32.35 -3.35 -35.41
CA PHE A 303 -32.18 -2.55 -34.20
C PHE A 303 -33.14 -2.88 -33.07
N LEU A 304 -32.67 -2.79 -31.83
CA LEU A 304 -33.52 -2.81 -30.63
C LEU A 304 -33.39 -1.46 -29.96
N TRP A 305 -34.48 -0.70 -29.90
CA TRP A 305 -34.48 0.66 -29.36
C TRP A 305 -35.36 0.78 -28.13
N VAL A 306 -34.76 1.21 -27.02
CA VAL A 306 -35.47 1.58 -25.79
C VAL A 306 -35.96 3.03 -25.91
N VAL A 307 -37.28 3.20 -25.96
CA VAL A 307 -37.97 4.49 -25.96
C VAL A 307 -39.00 4.49 -24.84
N ARG A 308 -38.68 5.22 -23.76
CA ARG A 308 -39.55 5.34 -22.58
C ARG A 308 -40.96 5.73 -22.98
N GLU A 309 -41.96 5.22 -22.26
CA GLU A 309 -43.37 5.45 -22.56
C GLU A 309 -43.72 6.94 -22.68
N THR A 310 -43.13 7.78 -21.82
CA THR A 310 -43.29 9.25 -21.82
C THR A 310 -42.70 9.95 -23.04
N GLU A 311 -41.84 9.27 -23.81
CA GLU A 311 -41.16 9.81 -25.00
C GLU A 311 -41.69 9.21 -26.30
N GLN A 312 -42.55 8.18 -26.25
CA GLN A 312 -43.03 7.50 -27.45
C GLN A 312 -43.89 8.40 -28.35
N ASN A 313 -44.50 9.44 -27.78
CA ASN A 313 -45.22 10.47 -28.52
C ASN A 313 -44.32 11.28 -29.47
N LYS A 314 -43.00 11.24 -29.27
CA LYS A 314 -42.01 11.88 -30.14
C LYS A 314 -41.51 11.00 -31.27
N LEU A 315 -41.96 9.75 -31.37
CA LEU A 315 -41.62 8.93 -32.52
C LEU A 315 -42.39 9.43 -33.76
N PRO A 316 -41.78 9.41 -34.96
CA PRO A 316 -42.50 9.75 -36.19
C PRO A 316 -43.75 8.88 -36.36
N GLY A 317 -44.86 9.46 -36.81
CA GLY A 317 -46.20 8.83 -36.77
C GLY A 317 -46.32 7.43 -37.41
N ASN A 318 -45.55 7.14 -38.46
CA ASN A 318 -45.55 5.84 -39.16
C ASN A 318 -44.34 4.95 -38.81
N PHE A 319 -43.42 5.40 -37.96
CA PHE A 319 -42.14 4.74 -37.72
C PHE A 319 -42.28 3.30 -37.23
N LYS A 320 -43.16 3.05 -36.24
CA LYS A 320 -43.34 1.70 -35.66
C LYS A 320 -43.82 0.68 -36.69
N ALA A 321 -44.66 1.09 -37.64
CA ALA A 321 -45.16 0.21 -38.70
C ALA A 321 -44.04 -0.11 -39.69
N GLU A 322 -43.30 0.92 -40.14
CA GLU A 322 -42.17 0.77 -41.07
C GLU A 322 -40.99 0.00 -40.46
N ALA A 323 -40.77 0.13 -39.16
CA ALA A 323 -39.74 -0.60 -38.43
C ALA A 323 -40.09 -2.05 -38.12
N SER A 324 -41.35 -2.48 -38.25
CA SER A 324 -41.84 -3.76 -37.69
C SER A 324 -41.07 -5.02 -38.15
N GLU A 325 -40.51 -5.03 -39.36
CA GLU A 325 -39.71 -6.16 -39.88
C GLU A 325 -38.25 -6.14 -39.38
N LYS A 326 -37.71 -4.94 -39.12
CA LYS A 326 -36.27 -4.69 -38.92
C LYS A 326 -35.90 -4.27 -37.50
N GLY A 327 -36.83 -3.68 -36.77
CA GLY A 327 -36.62 -3.04 -35.49
C GLY A 327 -37.60 -3.51 -34.42
N LEU A 328 -37.13 -3.55 -33.18
CA LEU A 328 -37.98 -3.72 -32.00
C LEU A 328 -37.89 -2.47 -31.14
N VAL A 329 -39.03 -1.81 -30.90
CA VAL A 329 -39.12 -0.64 -30.01
C VAL A 329 -39.83 -1.06 -28.72
N VAL A 330 -39.16 -0.90 -27.58
CA VAL A 330 -39.68 -1.25 -26.25
C VAL A 330 -39.58 -0.07 -25.30
N SER A 331 -40.41 -0.05 -24.25
CA SER A 331 -40.34 0.98 -23.22
C SER A 331 -39.12 0.83 -22.30
N TRP A 332 -38.69 -0.41 -22.03
CA TRP A 332 -37.51 -0.74 -21.23
C TRP A 332 -37.03 -2.17 -21.50
N CYS A 333 -35.74 -2.46 -21.25
CA CYS A 333 -35.16 -3.79 -21.50
C CYS A 333 -34.15 -4.22 -20.41
N PRO A 334 -33.83 -5.53 -20.28
CA PRO A 334 -32.74 -6.01 -19.44
C PRO A 334 -31.38 -5.72 -20.11
N GLN A 335 -30.90 -4.48 -20.00
CA GLN A 335 -29.77 -3.96 -20.80
C GLN A 335 -28.51 -4.86 -20.77
N LEU A 336 -28.09 -5.38 -19.62
CA LEU A 336 -26.93 -6.27 -19.53
C LEU A 336 -27.13 -7.58 -20.30
N GLU A 337 -28.33 -8.17 -20.26
CA GLU A 337 -28.65 -9.37 -21.04
C GLU A 337 -28.69 -9.08 -22.54
N VAL A 338 -29.25 -7.92 -22.92
CA VAL A 338 -29.27 -7.46 -24.31
C VAL A 338 -27.84 -7.27 -24.83
N LEU A 339 -26.99 -6.53 -24.10
CA LEU A 339 -25.59 -6.31 -24.47
C LEU A 339 -24.78 -7.62 -24.50
N ALA A 340 -25.07 -8.58 -23.63
CA ALA A 340 -24.41 -9.88 -23.62
C ALA A 340 -24.88 -10.82 -24.75
N HIS A 341 -26.00 -10.50 -25.42
CA HIS A 341 -26.59 -11.37 -26.42
C HIS A 341 -25.79 -11.34 -27.74
N LYS A 342 -25.48 -12.53 -28.28
CA LYS A 342 -24.65 -12.71 -29.50
C LYS A 342 -25.12 -11.91 -30.73
N ALA A 343 -26.41 -11.60 -30.82
CA ALA A 343 -26.97 -10.84 -31.94
C ALA A 343 -26.58 -9.36 -31.92
N VAL A 344 -26.25 -8.79 -30.75
CA VAL A 344 -25.87 -7.39 -30.63
C VAL A 344 -24.46 -7.18 -31.19
N GLY A 345 -24.37 -6.34 -32.22
CA GLY A 345 -23.14 -5.98 -32.90
C GLY A 345 -22.56 -4.65 -32.43
N SER A 346 -23.39 -3.72 -31.98
CA SER A 346 -22.99 -2.42 -31.42
C SER A 346 -24.07 -1.81 -30.51
N PHE A 347 -23.67 -0.80 -29.73
CA PHE A 347 -24.53 -0.08 -28.80
C PHE A 347 -24.50 1.44 -29.06
N MET A 348 -25.62 2.00 -29.51
CA MET A 348 -25.84 3.43 -29.59
C MET A 348 -26.28 3.97 -28.23
N THR A 349 -25.43 4.82 -27.64
CA THR A 349 -25.55 5.28 -26.25
C THR A 349 -25.29 6.78 -26.10
N HIS A 350 -25.91 7.37 -25.09
CA HIS A 350 -25.57 8.69 -24.58
C HIS A 350 -24.20 8.73 -23.88
N CYS A 351 -23.54 7.60 -23.66
CA CYS A 351 -22.19 7.51 -23.07
C CYS A 351 -22.10 7.93 -21.59
N GLY A 352 -23.17 7.74 -20.80
CA GLY A 352 -23.10 7.84 -19.34
C GLY A 352 -22.20 6.75 -18.74
N TRP A 353 -21.46 7.06 -17.68
CA TRP A 353 -20.36 6.22 -17.17
C TRP A 353 -20.70 4.73 -17.00
N ASN A 354 -21.82 4.41 -16.33
CA ASN A 354 -22.21 3.01 -16.13
C ASN A 354 -22.48 2.29 -17.46
N SER A 355 -23.22 2.92 -18.38
CA SER A 355 -23.52 2.32 -19.68
C SER A 355 -22.26 2.07 -20.52
N THR A 356 -21.26 2.94 -20.37
CA THR A 356 -19.94 2.80 -20.97
C THR A 356 -19.20 1.60 -20.38
N LEU A 357 -19.18 1.44 -19.05
CA LEU A 357 -18.60 0.28 -18.39
C LEU A 357 -19.30 -1.02 -18.76
N GLU A 358 -20.62 -1.02 -18.87
CA GLU A 358 -21.41 -2.19 -19.30
C GLU A 358 -21.02 -2.64 -20.71
N ALA A 359 -20.91 -1.70 -21.65
CA ALA A 359 -20.50 -1.97 -23.03
C ALA A 359 -19.07 -2.51 -23.12
N LEU A 360 -18.13 -1.86 -22.43
CA LEU A 360 -16.73 -2.29 -22.36
C LEU A 360 -16.60 -3.69 -21.74
N SER A 361 -17.30 -3.94 -20.63
CA SER A 361 -17.26 -5.23 -19.93
C SER A 361 -17.90 -6.37 -20.71
N LEU A 362 -18.80 -6.07 -21.65
CA LEU A 362 -19.46 -7.07 -22.49
C LEU A 362 -18.83 -7.20 -23.88
N GLY A 363 -17.91 -6.30 -24.22
CA GLY A 363 -17.14 -6.30 -25.47
C GLY A 363 -17.95 -5.79 -26.65
N VAL A 364 -18.81 -4.80 -26.42
CA VAL A 364 -19.72 -4.23 -27.42
C VAL A 364 -19.21 -2.86 -27.89
N PRO A 365 -18.86 -2.70 -29.19
CA PRO A 365 -18.53 -1.41 -29.76
C PRO A 365 -19.67 -0.39 -29.66
N MET A 366 -19.33 0.90 -29.59
CA MET A 366 -20.30 1.96 -29.30
C MET A 366 -20.49 2.96 -30.45
N LEU A 367 -21.73 3.38 -30.67
CA LEU A 367 -22.05 4.68 -31.27
C LEU A 367 -22.31 5.66 -30.14
N VAL A 368 -21.46 6.65 -29.97
CA VAL A 368 -21.60 7.63 -28.89
C VAL A 368 -22.31 8.89 -29.39
N MET A 369 -23.36 9.27 -28.66
CA MET A 369 -24.18 10.45 -28.93
C MET A 369 -24.48 11.16 -27.60
N PRO A 370 -23.47 11.83 -27.01
CA PRO A 370 -23.60 12.49 -25.71
C PRO A 370 -24.67 13.59 -25.73
N GLN A 371 -25.37 13.75 -24.62
CA GLN A 371 -26.47 14.71 -24.47
C GLN A 371 -26.13 15.86 -23.50
N TRP A 372 -25.59 15.54 -22.32
CA TRP A 372 -25.23 16.51 -21.27
C TRP A 372 -24.30 15.85 -20.24
N THR A 373 -24.00 16.50 -19.11
CA THR A 373 -23.15 15.99 -18.01
C THR A 373 -21.71 15.64 -18.44
N ASP A 374 -21.20 14.53 -17.92
CA ASP A 374 -19.92 13.87 -18.15
C ASP A 374 -19.81 13.15 -19.52
N GLN A 375 -20.90 13.08 -20.27
CA GLN A 375 -21.04 12.18 -21.42
C GLN A 375 -20.08 12.52 -22.58
N THR A 376 -19.83 13.80 -22.82
CA THR A 376 -18.91 14.28 -23.86
C THR A 376 -17.47 13.85 -23.61
N THR A 377 -17.01 13.93 -22.36
CA THR A 377 -15.68 13.43 -21.96
C THR A 377 -15.63 11.93 -22.08
N ASN A 378 -16.65 11.21 -21.61
CA ASN A 378 -16.69 9.75 -21.78
C ASN A 378 -16.64 9.35 -23.27
N ALA A 379 -17.36 10.08 -24.14
CA ALA A 379 -17.35 9.86 -25.59
C ALA A 379 -15.96 10.08 -26.20
N LYS A 380 -15.24 11.13 -25.76
CA LYS A 380 -13.84 11.37 -26.15
C LYS A 380 -12.94 10.17 -25.82
N TYR A 381 -13.10 9.57 -24.64
CA TYR A 381 -12.32 8.40 -24.24
C TYR A 381 -12.70 7.15 -25.05
N VAL A 382 -13.99 6.90 -25.26
CA VAL A 382 -14.47 5.78 -26.08
C VAL A 382 -13.90 5.81 -27.49
N VAL A 383 -13.85 6.98 -28.11
CA VAL A 383 -13.45 7.13 -29.52
C VAL A 383 -11.94 7.23 -29.67
N ASP A 384 -11.27 8.08 -28.89
CA ASP A 384 -9.88 8.45 -29.16
C ASP A 384 -8.87 7.66 -28.32
N VAL A 385 -9.25 7.28 -27.09
CA VAL A 385 -8.36 6.62 -26.13
C VAL A 385 -8.51 5.11 -26.21
N TRP A 386 -9.73 4.62 -25.99
CA TRP A 386 -10.02 3.18 -25.96
C TRP A 386 -10.32 2.60 -27.34
N ARG A 387 -10.68 3.47 -28.30
CA ARG A 387 -10.95 3.13 -29.69
C ARG A 387 -11.98 2.00 -29.83
N THR A 388 -13.07 2.12 -29.09
CA THR A 388 -14.18 1.16 -29.07
C THR A 388 -15.47 1.72 -29.68
N GLY A 389 -15.47 2.96 -30.17
CA GLY A 389 -16.66 3.52 -30.76
C GLY A 389 -16.43 4.64 -31.77
N VAL A 390 -17.55 5.11 -32.33
CA VAL A 390 -17.61 6.24 -33.26
C VAL A 390 -18.55 7.31 -32.71
N TRP A 391 -18.17 8.58 -32.87
CA TRP A 391 -18.98 9.71 -32.42
C TRP A 391 -19.94 10.15 -33.52
N VAL A 392 -21.24 10.19 -33.22
CA VAL A 392 -22.24 10.84 -34.07
C VAL A 392 -22.11 12.36 -33.90
N LYS A 393 -21.35 13.02 -34.79
CA LYS A 393 -21.16 14.47 -34.83
C LYS A 393 -21.92 15.08 -36.00
N ALA A 394 -22.54 16.24 -35.80
CA ALA A 394 -23.06 17.04 -36.90
C ALA A 394 -21.88 17.60 -37.72
N ARG A 395 -21.88 17.38 -39.05
CA ARG A 395 -20.73 17.76 -39.89
C ARG A 395 -20.65 19.27 -40.14
N ASP A 396 -21.77 19.99 -40.23
CA ASP A 396 -21.83 21.43 -40.57
C ASP A 396 -23.07 22.18 -40.02
N LYS A 397 -23.86 21.58 -39.11
CA LYS A 397 -25.13 22.13 -38.57
C LYS A 397 -25.19 21.96 -37.05
N GLU A 398 -26.12 22.65 -36.39
CA GLU A 398 -26.40 22.45 -34.94
C GLU A 398 -26.98 21.05 -34.61
N ILE A 399 -27.43 20.30 -35.63
CA ILE A 399 -28.07 18.98 -35.52
C ILE A 399 -27.41 17.95 -36.44
N PHE A 400 -27.25 16.71 -35.97
CA PHE A 400 -26.79 15.57 -36.78
C PHE A 400 -27.92 15.06 -37.69
N THR A 401 -27.57 14.43 -38.82
CA THR A 401 -28.56 13.92 -39.78
C THR A 401 -28.75 12.40 -39.68
N ARG A 402 -29.87 11.88 -40.20
CA ARG A 402 -30.13 10.45 -40.39
C ARG A 402 -29.06 9.79 -41.23
N GLU A 403 -28.47 10.50 -42.20
CA GLU A 403 -27.34 10.03 -42.98
C GLU A 403 -26.08 9.90 -42.12
N ASP A 404 -25.83 10.83 -41.19
CA ASP A 404 -24.72 10.71 -40.24
C ASP A 404 -24.89 9.47 -39.35
N ILE A 405 -26.10 9.21 -38.87
CA ILE A 405 -26.41 8.03 -38.07
C ILE A 405 -26.21 6.74 -38.88
N ALA A 406 -26.79 6.66 -40.08
CA ALA A 406 -26.66 5.48 -40.94
C ALA A 406 -25.20 5.19 -41.30
N ASN A 407 -24.40 6.24 -41.59
CA ASN A 407 -22.98 6.11 -41.85
C ASN A 407 -22.19 5.68 -40.61
N CYS A 408 -22.50 6.22 -39.42
CA CYS A 408 -21.85 5.79 -38.19
C CYS A 408 -22.18 4.33 -37.84
N ILE A 409 -23.42 3.90 -38.09
CA ILE A 409 -23.83 2.50 -37.92
C ILE A 409 -23.01 1.63 -38.87
N LYS A 410 -22.87 2.03 -40.13
CA LYS A 410 -22.02 1.32 -41.09
C LYS A 410 -20.57 1.24 -40.61
N ASP A 411 -20.00 2.34 -40.14
CA ASP A 411 -18.62 2.41 -39.65
C ASP A 411 -18.34 1.49 -38.45
N VAL A 412 -19.31 1.31 -37.55
CA VAL A 412 -19.14 0.43 -36.37
C VAL A 412 -19.44 -1.04 -36.69
N MET A 413 -20.36 -1.30 -37.63
CA MET A 413 -20.85 -2.65 -37.91
C MET A 413 -20.02 -3.34 -38.99
N ASP A 414 -19.56 -2.60 -39.99
CA ASP A 414 -19.00 -3.13 -41.24
C ASP A 414 -17.53 -2.72 -41.47
N GLY A 415 -16.84 -3.53 -42.27
CA GLY A 415 -15.50 -3.23 -42.79
C GLY A 415 -14.38 -3.23 -41.73
N ALA A 416 -13.17 -2.88 -42.17
CA ALA A 416 -11.96 -2.93 -41.34
C ALA A 416 -12.07 -2.07 -40.07
N LYS A 417 -12.77 -0.93 -40.14
CA LYS A 417 -13.00 -0.06 -38.99
C LYS A 417 -13.87 -0.74 -37.93
N GLY A 418 -14.99 -1.34 -38.32
CA GLY A 418 -15.84 -2.10 -37.38
C GLY A 418 -15.12 -3.30 -36.77
N GLU A 419 -14.30 -4.01 -37.55
CA GLU A 419 -13.45 -5.11 -37.07
C GLU A 419 -12.43 -4.63 -36.01
N GLU A 420 -11.76 -3.51 -36.23
CA GLU A 420 -10.83 -2.90 -35.26
C GLU A 420 -11.55 -2.53 -33.95
N LEU A 421 -12.68 -1.83 -34.05
CA LEU A 421 -13.46 -1.42 -32.88
C LEU A 421 -13.92 -2.62 -32.05
N ARG A 422 -14.32 -3.71 -32.72
CA ARG A 422 -14.72 -4.97 -32.08
C ARG A 422 -13.54 -5.66 -31.40
N ALA A 423 -12.37 -5.72 -32.04
CA ALA A 423 -11.17 -6.26 -31.43
C ALA A 423 -10.78 -5.47 -30.16
N ASN A 424 -10.83 -4.14 -30.21
CA ASN A 424 -10.58 -3.29 -29.04
C ASN A 424 -11.63 -3.52 -27.95
N ALA A 425 -12.92 -3.62 -28.29
CA ALA A 425 -13.97 -3.88 -27.33
C ALA A 425 -13.78 -5.22 -26.61
N ILE A 426 -13.40 -6.28 -27.34
CA ILE A 426 -13.07 -7.60 -26.76
C ILE A 426 -11.86 -7.51 -25.82
N LYS A 427 -10.81 -6.78 -26.21
CA LYS A 427 -9.64 -6.55 -25.35
C LYS A 427 -10.05 -5.89 -24.02
N TRP A 428 -10.88 -4.85 -24.07
CA TRP A 428 -11.32 -4.18 -22.84
C TRP A 428 -12.23 -5.05 -21.97
N LYS A 429 -13.05 -5.90 -22.59
CA LYS A 429 -13.82 -6.93 -21.88
C LYS A 429 -12.91 -7.89 -21.11
N GLU A 430 -11.87 -8.40 -21.75
CA GLU A 430 -10.91 -9.33 -21.12
C GLU A 430 -10.24 -8.69 -19.91
N LEU A 431 -9.79 -7.43 -20.04
CA LEU A 431 -9.19 -6.67 -18.93
C LEU A 431 -10.19 -6.38 -17.80
N ALA A 432 -11.44 -6.08 -18.13
CA ALA A 432 -12.50 -5.88 -17.12
C ALA A 432 -12.79 -7.18 -16.33
N VAL A 433 -12.79 -8.33 -17.01
CA VAL A 433 -12.92 -9.65 -16.38
C VAL A 433 -11.70 -9.95 -15.52
N GLU A 434 -10.49 -9.69 -16.01
CA GLU A 434 -9.24 -9.88 -15.27
C GLU A 434 -9.21 -9.06 -13.98
N ALA A 435 -9.53 -7.75 -14.07
CA ALA A 435 -9.56 -6.85 -12.91
C ALA A 435 -10.46 -7.34 -11.77
N MET A 436 -11.60 -7.96 -12.13
CA MET A 436 -12.60 -8.44 -11.17
C MET A 436 -12.43 -9.92 -10.78
N SER A 437 -11.57 -10.66 -11.48
CA SER A 437 -11.25 -12.05 -11.17
C SER A 437 -10.39 -12.15 -9.90
N GLU A 438 -10.28 -13.35 -9.34
CA GLU A 438 -9.47 -13.58 -8.14
C GLU A 438 -8.02 -13.13 -8.35
N GLY A 439 -7.54 -12.22 -7.50
CA GLY A 439 -6.20 -11.63 -7.61
C GLY A 439 -6.07 -10.52 -8.67
N GLY A 440 -7.15 -10.12 -9.33
CA GLY A 440 -7.23 -8.96 -10.22
C GLY A 440 -7.04 -7.63 -9.49
N SER A 441 -6.86 -6.53 -10.23
CA SER A 441 -6.61 -5.19 -9.70
C SER A 441 -7.74 -4.71 -8.76
N SER A 442 -8.98 -4.75 -9.24
CA SER A 442 -10.16 -4.39 -8.46
C SER A 442 -10.43 -5.36 -7.32
N ASP A 443 -10.21 -6.66 -7.52
CA ASP A 443 -10.35 -7.69 -6.47
C ASP A 443 -9.42 -7.42 -5.27
N LYS A 444 -8.14 -7.16 -5.55
CA LYS A 444 -7.15 -6.77 -4.55
C LYS A 444 -7.52 -5.47 -3.86
N ASN A 445 -7.99 -4.46 -4.61
CA ASN A 445 -8.41 -3.19 -4.03
C ASN A 445 -9.61 -3.35 -3.07
N ILE A 446 -10.56 -4.23 -3.39
CA ILE A 446 -11.68 -4.57 -2.49
C ILE A 446 -11.17 -5.27 -1.23
N ASP A 447 -10.23 -6.21 -1.35
CA ASP A 447 -9.63 -6.91 -0.20
C ASP A 447 -8.83 -5.97 0.71
N GLU A 448 -8.05 -5.06 0.11
CA GLU A 448 -7.33 -4.04 0.86
C GLU A 448 -8.28 -3.06 1.55
N PHE A 449 -9.36 -2.65 0.88
CA PHE A 449 -10.40 -1.84 1.49
C PHE A 449 -11.01 -2.53 2.70
N ILE A 450 -11.33 -3.82 2.58
CA ILE A 450 -11.89 -4.62 3.68
C ILE A 450 -10.86 -4.76 4.80
N SER A 451 -9.62 -5.16 4.51
CA SER A 451 -8.61 -5.35 5.57
C SER A 451 -8.38 -4.06 6.36
N LYS A 452 -8.33 -2.89 5.69
CA LYS A 452 -8.19 -1.58 6.35
C LYS A 452 -9.45 -1.19 7.13
N SER A 453 -10.65 -1.49 6.61
CA SER A 453 -11.95 -1.16 7.22
C SER A 453 -12.33 -2.07 8.39
N THR A 454 -11.81 -3.29 8.42
CA THR A 454 -12.12 -4.33 9.42
C THR A 454 -11.07 -4.42 10.53
N LYS A 455 -9.89 -3.79 10.35
CA LYS A 455 -8.92 -3.48 11.41
C LYS A 455 -9.56 -2.50 12.41
N SER A 456 -10.38 -3.07 13.30
CA SER A 456 -11.06 -2.45 14.43
C SER A 456 -10.07 -1.74 15.37
N LYS A 457 -10.58 -0.77 16.15
CA LYS A 457 -9.96 -0.17 17.36
C LYS A 457 -9.34 -1.18 18.37
N MET A 458 -9.38 -2.49 18.12
CA MET A 458 -8.57 -3.48 18.84
C MET A 458 -7.07 -3.22 18.75
N ALA A 459 -6.54 -2.78 17.60
CA ALA A 459 -5.12 -2.39 17.52
C ALA A 459 -4.77 -1.28 18.53
N LYS A 460 -5.67 -0.29 18.71
CA LYS A 460 -5.49 0.78 19.71
C LYS A 460 -5.57 0.30 21.17
N LYS A 461 -6.06 -0.93 21.44
CA LYS A 461 -6.06 -1.55 22.77
C LYS A 461 -4.93 -2.57 22.95
N SER A 462 -4.46 -3.19 21.87
CA SER A 462 -3.37 -4.16 21.96
C SER A 462 -2.05 -3.46 22.26
N HIS A 463 -1.39 -3.91 23.32
CA HIS A 463 -0.19 -3.29 23.85
C HIS A 463 0.97 -4.29 23.85
N ILE A 464 2.07 -3.91 23.19
CA ILE A 464 3.28 -4.71 23.11
C ILE A 464 4.37 -4.07 23.96
N LEU A 465 4.97 -4.87 24.84
CA LEU A 465 6.18 -4.50 25.58
C LEU A 465 7.40 -4.96 24.79
N VAL A 466 8.33 -4.06 24.49
CA VAL A 466 9.54 -4.37 23.74
C VAL A 466 10.74 -4.14 24.65
N ILE A 467 11.60 -5.15 24.83
CA ILE A 467 12.66 -5.15 25.85
C ILE A 467 14.01 -5.50 25.20
N PRO A 468 14.75 -4.50 24.69
CA PRO A 468 16.09 -4.70 24.14
C PRO A 468 17.13 -5.01 25.21
N TYR A 469 18.19 -5.73 24.83
CA TYR A 469 19.42 -5.76 25.62
C TYR A 469 20.02 -4.34 25.67
N PRO A 470 20.56 -3.87 26.82
CA PRO A 470 20.89 -2.45 27.01
C PRO A 470 22.21 -2.04 26.35
N GLN A 471 22.29 -2.25 25.03
CA GLN A 471 23.38 -1.85 24.16
C GLN A 471 22.82 -1.23 22.88
N GLN A 472 23.46 -0.18 22.36
CA GLN A 472 22.94 0.58 21.21
C GLN A 472 22.63 -0.30 20.00
N GLY A 473 23.47 -1.30 19.71
CA GLY A 473 23.27 -2.24 18.60
C GLY A 473 22.02 -3.12 18.73
N HIS A 474 21.44 -3.21 19.91
CA HIS A 474 20.22 -3.96 20.18
C HIS A 474 19.00 -3.05 20.28
N ILE A 475 19.17 -1.90 20.95
CA ILE A 475 18.09 -0.93 21.15
C ILE A 475 17.60 -0.35 19.81
N ASN A 476 18.49 0.05 18.91
CA ASN A 476 18.09 0.74 17.68
C ASN A 476 17.23 -0.14 16.75
N PRO A 477 17.61 -1.38 16.41
CA PRO A 477 16.75 -2.27 15.61
C PRO A 477 15.38 -2.52 16.25
N MET A 478 15.32 -2.72 17.58
CA MET A 478 14.07 -2.98 18.27
C MET A 478 13.20 -1.72 18.40
N LEU A 479 13.80 -0.53 18.50
CA LEU A 479 13.09 0.75 18.43
C LEU A 479 12.50 0.98 17.03
N GLN A 480 13.24 0.68 15.97
CA GLN A 480 12.73 0.78 14.60
C GLN A 480 11.58 -0.19 14.34
N PHE A 481 11.73 -1.44 14.79
CA PHE A 481 10.62 -2.39 14.80
C PHE A 481 9.41 -1.87 15.60
N SER A 482 9.64 -1.25 16.76
CA SER A 482 8.59 -0.64 17.57
C SER A 482 7.83 0.47 16.83
N LYS A 483 8.54 1.35 16.11
CA LYS A 483 7.92 2.41 15.27
C LYS A 483 7.00 1.81 14.19
N ARG A 484 7.41 0.68 13.58
CA ARG A 484 6.60 -0.06 12.60
C ARG A 484 5.35 -0.71 13.20
N LEU A 485 5.41 -1.14 14.44
CA LEU A 485 4.22 -1.65 15.15
C LEU A 485 3.26 -0.50 15.49
N ALA A 486 3.80 0.61 16.01
CA ALA A 486 3.00 1.77 16.39
C ALA A 486 2.30 2.44 15.20
N SER A 487 2.93 2.48 14.03
CA SER A 487 2.31 3.00 12.81
C SER A 487 1.11 2.18 12.33
N ARG A 488 1.02 0.90 12.73
CA ARG A 488 -0.13 0.01 12.47
C ARG A 488 -1.18 0.07 13.57
N GLY A 489 -1.09 1.08 14.45
CA GLY A 489 -2.10 1.40 15.44
C GLY A 489 -1.96 0.68 16.77
N LEU A 490 -0.90 -0.12 16.97
CA LEU A 490 -0.60 -0.75 18.25
C LEU A 490 -0.06 0.25 19.27
N ARG A 491 -0.38 0.05 20.55
CA ARG A 491 0.38 0.69 21.63
C ARG A 491 1.68 -0.08 21.82
N VAL A 492 2.80 0.62 21.89
CA VAL A 492 4.11 0.00 22.14
C VAL A 492 4.78 0.72 23.31
N THR A 493 5.36 -0.05 24.23
CA THR A 493 6.23 0.46 25.30
C THR A 493 7.60 -0.19 25.17
N LEU A 494 8.63 0.61 24.94
CA LEU A 494 10.02 0.17 24.96
C LEU A 494 10.56 0.28 26.40
N VAL A 495 11.06 -0.82 26.94
CA VAL A 495 11.65 -0.86 28.28
C VAL A 495 13.16 -0.82 28.16
N THR A 496 13.79 0.22 28.70
CA THR A 496 15.25 0.35 28.70
C THR A 496 15.79 0.55 30.11
N THR A 497 17.11 0.67 30.26
CA THR A 497 17.72 1.02 31.54
C THR A 497 17.54 2.51 31.87
N ILE A 498 17.60 2.86 33.15
CA ILE A 498 17.57 4.25 33.64
C ILE A 498 18.73 5.07 33.06
N ALA A 499 19.89 4.45 32.82
CA ALA A 499 21.04 5.09 32.18
C ALA A 499 20.74 5.70 30.80
N HIS A 500 19.71 5.19 30.09
CA HIS A 500 19.31 5.70 28.78
C HIS A 500 18.19 6.75 28.82
N LYS A 501 17.67 7.08 30.01
CA LYS A 501 16.48 7.95 30.17
C LYS A 501 16.69 9.33 29.55
N THR A 502 17.82 9.97 29.80
CA THR A 502 18.14 11.31 29.28
C THR A 502 18.36 11.31 27.76
N LEU A 503 18.99 10.27 27.23
CA LEU A 503 19.20 10.09 25.78
C LEU A 503 17.86 9.93 25.03
N ILE A 504 16.91 9.21 25.62
CA ILE A 504 15.57 9.00 25.07
C ILE A 504 14.71 10.27 25.17
N GLN A 505 14.75 10.98 26.30
CA GLN A 505 13.93 12.18 26.53
C GLN A 505 14.25 13.34 25.58
N ASN A 506 15.43 13.35 24.99
CA ASN A 506 15.84 14.37 24.00
C ASN A 506 15.36 14.06 22.58
N GLN A 507 14.61 12.98 22.35
CA GLN A 507 14.01 12.69 21.04
C GLN A 507 12.67 13.44 20.84
N PRO A 508 12.39 13.94 19.63
CA PRO A 508 11.09 14.53 19.29
C PRO A 508 9.95 13.52 19.50
N THR A 509 8.72 14.03 19.66
CA THR A 509 7.51 13.27 20.01
C THR A 509 7.43 11.92 19.28
N SER A 510 7.79 10.84 19.98
CA SER A 510 7.77 9.48 19.44
C SER A 510 6.39 8.85 19.68
N PRO A 511 5.85 8.07 18.73
CA PRO A 511 4.63 7.29 18.94
C PRO A 511 4.83 6.12 19.93
N ILE A 512 6.05 5.92 20.44
CA ILE A 512 6.45 4.86 21.37
C ILE A 512 6.48 5.40 22.81
N ASN A 513 5.94 4.62 23.76
CA ASN A 513 6.09 4.92 25.19
C ASN A 513 7.39 4.33 25.72
N PHE A 514 7.94 4.90 26.77
CA PHE A 514 9.16 4.40 27.40
C PHE A 514 8.94 4.12 28.88
N GLU A 515 9.46 2.98 29.34
CA GLU A 515 9.60 2.66 30.76
C GLU A 515 11.08 2.38 31.03
N HIS A 516 11.52 2.67 32.27
CA HIS A 516 12.93 2.55 32.63
C HIS A 516 13.10 1.70 33.88
N ILE A 517 14.00 0.73 33.83
CA ILE A 517 14.35 -0.14 34.96
C ILE A 517 15.83 0.06 35.32
N SER A 518 16.20 -0.13 36.58
CA SER A 518 17.62 -0.20 36.95
C SER A 518 18.30 -1.38 36.24
N ASP A 519 19.57 -1.23 35.88
CA ASP A 519 20.42 -2.33 35.43
C ASP A 519 21.10 -3.08 36.59
N GLY A 520 20.81 -2.71 37.83
CA GLY A 520 21.44 -3.26 39.04
C GLY A 520 22.69 -2.49 39.48
N PHE A 521 23.05 -1.40 38.79
CA PHE A 521 24.24 -0.61 39.08
C PHE A 521 23.89 0.87 39.32
N ASN A 522 24.72 1.56 40.10
CA ASN A 522 24.57 3.01 40.28
C ASN A 522 25.05 3.75 39.03
N GLU A 523 24.56 4.98 38.83
CA GLU A 523 24.95 5.82 37.69
C GLU A 523 26.48 6.03 37.67
N GLY A 524 27.13 5.65 36.56
CA GLY A 524 28.59 5.72 36.38
C GLY A 524 29.38 4.52 36.93
N GLN A 525 28.75 3.57 37.62
CA GLN A 525 29.39 2.34 38.06
C GLN A 525 29.52 1.35 36.88
N LYS A 526 30.74 0.92 36.56
CA LYS A 526 30.97 -0.12 35.56
C LYS A 526 30.88 -1.50 36.21
N PRO A 527 30.23 -2.49 35.57
CA PRO A 527 30.24 -3.86 36.07
C PRO A 527 31.65 -4.46 35.96
N ASP A 528 32.06 -5.24 36.96
CA ASP A 528 33.38 -5.88 36.99
C ASP A 528 33.52 -7.00 35.95
N SER A 529 32.40 -7.57 35.48
CA SER A 529 32.35 -8.56 34.41
C SER A 529 30.99 -8.55 33.69
N ILE A 530 30.94 -9.14 32.49
CA ILE A 530 29.69 -9.31 31.74
C ILE A 530 28.71 -10.22 32.49
N GLU A 531 29.19 -11.24 33.21
CA GLU A 531 28.34 -12.09 34.05
C GLU A 531 27.66 -11.31 35.16
N LEU A 532 28.41 -10.50 35.90
CA LEU A 532 27.84 -9.69 36.98
C LEU A 532 26.84 -8.69 36.43
N PHE A 533 27.10 -8.13 35.24
CA PHE A 533 26.15 -7.26 34.55
C PHE A 533 24.84 -7.99 34.23
N VAL A 534 24.91 -9.17 33.60
CA VAL A 534 23.72 -9.96 33.25
C VAL A 534 22.97 -10.45 34.50
N GLN A 535 23.69 -10.82 35.57
CA GLN A 535 23.09 -11.18 36.85
C GLN A 535 22.34 -10.00 37.49
N GLY A 536 22.93 -8.80 37.47
CA GLY A 536 22.29 -7.56 37.93
C GLY A 536 21.01 -7.24 37.15
N LEU A 537 21.08 -7.30 35.82
CA LEU A 537 19.91 -7.16 34.95
C LEU A 537 18.83 -8.19 35.28
N LYS A 538 19.20 -9.47 35.38
CA LYS A 538 18.26 -10.54 35.68
C LYS A 538 17.58 -10.31 37.03
N ALA A 539 18.33 -9.94 38.07
CA ALA A 539 17.77 -9.68 39.40
C ALA A 539 16.78 -8.50 39.40
N GLU A 540 17.17 -7.35 38.88
CA GLU A 540 16.34 -6.15 38.91
C GLU A 540 15.13 -6.22 37.96
N TRP A 541 15.32 -6.78 36.76
CA TRP A 541 14.25 -6.85 35.77
C TRP A 541 13.21 -7.92 36.14
N SER A 542 13.63 -9.05 36.73
CA SER A 542 12.68 -10.06 37.22
C SER A 542 11.77 -9.52 38.33
N LYS A 543 12.26 -8.59 39.14
CA LYS A 543 11.48 -7.92 40.19
C LYS A 543 10.58 -6.81 39.66
N SER A 544 11.02 -6.09 38.62
CA SER A 544 10.38 -4.85 38.16
C SER A 544 9.40 -5.05 37.01
N LEU A 545 9.67 -5.99 36.09
CA LEU A 545 8.82 -6.22 34.92
C LEU A 545 7.38 -6.62 35.28
N PRO A 546 7.13 -7.55 36.22
CA PRO A 546 5.76 -7.89 36.62
C PRO A 546 4.97 -6.66 37.13
N LYS A 547 5.63 -5.77 37.86
CA LYS A 547 5.03 -4.53 38.38
C LYS A 547 4.70 -3.53 37.28
N ILE A 548 5.55 -3.41 36.27
CA ILE A 548 5.30 -2.56 35.09
C ILE A 548 4.11 -3.12 34.30
N ILE A 549 4.07 -4.43 34.06
CA ILE A 549 2.96 -5.09 33.36
C ILE A 549 1.64 -4.86 34.12
N GLU A 550 1.64 -5.03 35.44
CA GLU A 550 0.48 -4.78 36.30
C GLU A 550 0.05 -3.30 36.28
N LYS A 551 1.00 -2.36 36.40
CA LYS A 551 0.75 -0.91 36.28
C LYS A 551 0.08 -0.58 34.95
N LEU A 552 0.58 -1.12 33.84
CA LEU A 552 0.04 -0.88 32.50
C LEU A 552 -1.37 -1.47 32.35
N LYS A 553 -1.60 -2.68 32.87
CA LYS A 553 -2.93 -3.28 32.95
C LYS A 553 -3.92 -2.38 33.71
N ASN A 554 -3.54 -1.88 34.88
CA ASN A 554 -4.39 -0.99 35.70
C ASN A 554 -4.65 0.38 35.06
N SER A 555 -3.76 0.83 34.17
CA SER A 555 -3.93 2.07 33.40
C SER A 555 -4.90 1.95 32.20
N GLY A 556 -5.51 0.77 32.00
CA GLY A 556 -6.42 0.50 30.88
C GLY A 556 -5.72 0.04 29.59
N TYR A 557 -4.44 -0.30 29.66
CA TYR A 557 -3.62 -0.74 28.52
C TYR A 557 -2.94 -2.09 28.84
N PRO A 558 -3.70 -3.20 28.96
CA PRO A 558 -3.13 -4.51 29.27
C PRO A 558 -2.14 -4.94 28.20
N VAL A 559 -0.96 -5.39 28.64
CA VAL A 559 0.07 -5.94 27.75
C VAL A 559 -0.42 -7.28 27.20
N ASN A 560 -0.28 -7.49 25.90
CA ASN A 560 -0.67 -8.73 25.20
C ASN A 560 0.52 -9.58 24.79
N ALA A 561 1.66 -8.92 24.51
CA ALA A 561 2.86 -9.58 24.06
C ALA A 561 4.12 -8.90 24.62
N VAL A 562 5.15 -9.71 24.83
CA VAL A 562 6.49 -9.26 25.17
C VAL A 562 7.45 -9.67 24.06
N VAL A 563 8.07 -8.70 23.40
CA VAL A 563 9.16 -8.90 22.45
C VAL A 563 10.46 -8.61 23.17
N TYR A 564 11.25 -9.63 23.45
CA TYR A 564 12.48 -9.52 24.24
C TYR A 564 13.70 -9.89 23.41
N ASP A 565 14.84 -9.27 23.71
CA ASP A 565 16.09 -9.60 23.05
C ASP A 565 16.56 -11.02 23.41
N SER A 566 17.12 -11.75 22.43
CA SER A 566 17.69 -13.09 22.65
C SER A 566 18.70 -13.17 23.80
N PHE A 567 19.39 -12.07 24.16
CA PHE A 567 20.32 -12.01 25.28
C PHE A 567 19.68 -12.01 26.67
N THR A 568 18.35 -11.90 26.77
CA THR A 568 17.61 -11.88 28.04
C THR A 568 16.58 -13.03 28.13
N PRO A 569 17.00 -14.31 27.98
CA PRO A 569 16.09 -15.45 27.86
C PRO A 569 15.12 -15.61 29.04
N TRP A 570 15.50 -15.19 30.25
CA TRP A 570 14.63 -15.26 31.44
C TRP A 570 13.38 -14.37 31.36
N ILE A 571 13.34 -13.41 30.43
CA ILE A 571 12.14 -12.58 30.20
C ILE A 571 11.00 -13.44 29.65
N LEU A 572 11.32 -14.49 28.88
CA LEU A 572 10.31 -15.43 28.40
C LEU A 572 9.61 -16.14 29.57
N ASP A 573 10.37 -16.59 30.56
CA ASP A 573 9.83 -17.28 31.74
C ASP A 573 8.80 -16.38 32.46
N ILE A 574 9.15 -15.10 32.65
CA ILE A 574 8.27 -14.08 33.25
C ILE A 574 7.02 -13.86 32.38
N ALA A 575 7.18 -13.77 31.06
CA ALA A 575 6.06 -13.57 30.14
C ALA A 575 5.09 -14.76 30.19
N LYS A 576 5.61 -16.00 30.20
CA LYS A 576 4.81 -17.23 30.28
C LYS A 576 4.09 -17.38 31.62
N GLU A 577 4.76 -17.06 32.73
CA GLU A 577 4.16 -17.10 34.06
C GLU A 577 2.94 -16.16 34.18
N ILE A 578 2.94 -15.05 33.44
CA ILE A 578 1.85 -14.06 33.40
C ILE A 578 0.88 -14.32 32.23
N GLY A 579 1.12 -15.34 31.40
CA GLY A 579 0.25 -15.72 30.29
C GLY A 579 0.33 -14.79 29.06
N LEU A 580 1.47 -14.15 28.83
CA LEU A 580 1.71 -13.26 27.69
C LEU A 580 2.31 -14.00 26.48
N TYR A 581 2.01 -13.52 25.28
CA TYR A 581 2.65 -13.99 24.05
C TYR A 581 4.13 -13.56 24.02
N GLY A 582 5.05 -14.51 24.11
CA GLY A 582 6.48 -14.27 24.23
C GLY A 582 7.21 -14.42 22.90
N VAL A 583 7.92 -13.37 22.46
CA VAL A 583 8.65 -13.35 21.20
C VAL A 583 10.12 -13.03 21.42
N CYS A 584 10.98 -13.94 20.97
CA CYS A 584 12.43 -13.75 21.04
C CYS A 584 12.92 -12.97 19.80
N PHE A 585 13.70 -11.92 20.00
CA PHE A 585 14.23 -11.06 18.95
C PHE A 585 15.75 -11.23 18.81
N PHE A 586 16.20 -11.70 17.66
CA PHE A 586 17.60 -11.83 17.29
C PHE A 586 18.06 -10.60 16.49
N THR A 587 19.08 -9.93 17.02
CA THR A 587 19.70 -8.72 16.43
C THR A 587 20.91 -9.04 15.54
N HIS A 588 21.11 -10.31 15.21
CA HIS A 588 22.15 -10.80 14.29
C HIS A 588 21.51 -11.63 13.16
N SER A 589 22.35 -12.12 12.23
CA SER A 589 21.93 -12.94 11.08
C SER A 589 21.41 -14.33 11.46
N CYS A 590 20.56 -14.91 10.61
CA CYS A 590 20.11 -16.29 10.73
C CYS A 590 21.29 -17.28 10.74
N ALA A 591 22.28 -17.04 9.88
CA ALA A 591 23.49 -17.86 9.80
C ALA A 591 24.26 -17.94 11.12
N VAL A 592 24.48 -16.79 11.78
CA VAL A 592 25.18 -16.71 13.06
C VAL A 592 24.41 -17.44 14.16
N SER A 593 23.08 -17.33 14.16
CA SER A 593 22.21 -18.10 15.07
C SER A 593 22.37 -19.60 14.88
N ALA A 594 22.39 -20.08 13.63
CA ALA A 594 22.57 -21.50 13.33
C ALA A 594 23.92 -22.03 13.84
N ILE A 595 25.00 -21.26 13.67
CA ILE A 595 26.33 -21.63 14.19
C ILE A 595 26.28 -21.78 15.71
N TYR A 596 25.76 -20.79 16.44
CA TYR A 596 25.68 -20.88 17.91
C TYR A 596 24.79 -22.04 18.38
N TYR A 597 23.67 -22.30 17.69
CA TYR A 597 22.81 -23.43 17.99
C TYR A 597 23.55 -24.78 17.82
N HIS A 598 24.26 -24.96 16.72
CA HIS A 598 25.02 -26.19 16.46
C HIS A 598 26.23 -26.35 17.39
N THR A 599 26.88 -25.25 17.80
CA THR A 599 27.89 -25.27 18.86
C THR A 599 27.28 -25.71 20.18
N ARG A 600 26.12 -25.17 20.58
CA ARG A 600 25.43 -25.59 21.82
C ARG A 600 25.04 -27.06 21.80
N LYS A 601 24.62 -27.58 20.64
CA LYS A 601 24.28 -29.00 20.44
C LYS A 601 25.49 -29.93 20.43
N GLY A 602 26.72 -29.38 20.39
CA GLY A 602 27.95 -30.14 20.24
C GLY A 602 28.21 -30.65 18.83
N SER A 603 27.41 -30.24 17.84
CA SER A 603 27.62 -30.55 16.42
C SER A 603 28.84 -29.80 15.87
N VAL A 604 29.10 -28.58 16.34
CA VAL A 604 30.37 -27.89 16.17
C VAL A 604 31.21 -28.14 17.41
N LYS A 605 32.30 -28.91 17.28
CA LYS A 605 33.21 -29.18 18.39
C LYS A 605 34.09 -27.96 18.66
N ILE A 606 34.21 -27.60 19.94
CA ILE A 606 35.10 -26.55 20.42
C ILE A 606 36.15 -27.14 21.39
N PRO A 607 37.42 -26.70 21.35
CA PRO A 607 38.00 -25.78 20.37
C PRO A 607 37.99 -26.38 18.95
N VAL A 608 37.85 -25.51 17.94
CA VAL A 608 37.79 -25.94 16.54
C VAL A 608 39.19 -26.32 16.06
N GLU A 609 39.35 -27.52 15.49
CA GLU A 609 40.64 -28.00 14.99
C GLU A 609 41.14 -27.16 13.80
N LYS A 610 42.42 -26.73 13.84
CA LYS A 610 43.02 -25.90 12.79
C LYS A 610 42.97 -26.60 11.42
N GLY A 611 42.52 -25.88 10.40
CA GLY A 611 42.35 -26.43 9.04
C GLY A 611 41.04 -27.17 8.81
N SER A 612 40.18 -27.32 9.83
CA SER A 612 38.86 -27.94 9.67
C SER A 612 37.91 -27.04 8.89
N LEU A 613 37.07 -27.69 8.09
CA LEU A 613 35.92 -27.08 7.42
C LEU A 613 34.66 -27.47 8.17
N ILE A 614 33.87 -26.47 8.57
CA ILE A 614 32.60 -26.65 9.28
C ILE A 614 31.46 -26.61 8.25
N CYS A 615 30.84 -27.77 8.04
CA CYS A 615 29.69 -27.94 7.17
C CYS A 615 28.42 -27.99 8.01
N LEU A 616 27.57 -26.97 7.91
CA LEU A 616 26.27 -26.91 8.59
C LEU A 616 25.14 -26.79 7.58
N PRO A 617 23.91 -27.22 7.92
CA PRO A 617 22.79 -27.15 7.01
C PRO A 617 22.50 -25.71 6.54
N ALA A 618 22.28 -25.55 5.22
CA ALA A 618 21.80 -24.31 4.60
C ALA A 618 22.65 -23.05 4.85
N ILE A 619 23.93 -23.21 5.21
CA ILE A 619 24.93 -22.14 5.20
C ILE A 619 26.18 -22.59 4.42
N PRO A 620 26.97 -21.67 3.85
CA PRO A 620 28.21 -22.02 3.15
C PRO A 620 29.20 -22.72 4.08
N ASP A 621 30.10 -23.53 3.51
CA ASP A 621 31.20 -24.11 4.25
C ASP A 621 32.06 -23.02 4.92
N LEU A 622 32.32 -23.20 6.22
CA LEU A 622 33.01 -22.21 7.04
C LEU A 622 34.39 -22.72 7.46
N GLY A 623 35.42 -21.95 7.15
CA GLY A 623 36.72 -22.14 7.81
C GLY A 623 36.69 -21.55 9.22
N ILE A 624 37.71 -21.86 10.04
CA ILE A 624 37.84 -21.32 11.39
C ILE A 624 37.78 -19.78 11.43
N GLY A 625 38.34 -19.11 10.43
CA GLY A 625 38.33 -17.65 10.29
C GLY A 625 37.01 -17.04 9.81
N ASP A 626 35.99 -17.86 9.51
CA ASP A 626 34.63 -17.40 9.19
C ASP A 626 33.65 -17.61 10.34
N LEU A 627 34.04 -18.34 11.37
CA LEU A 627 33.21 -18.55 12.56
C LEU A 627 33.19 -17.27 13.41
N PRO A 628 32.14 -17.07 14.23
CA PRO A 628 32.16 -16.01 15.22
C PRO A 628 33.35 -16.17 16.17
N SER A 629 33.97 -15.06 16.60
CA SER A 629 35.19 -15.10 17.41
C SER A 629 35.00 -15.87 18.72
N PHE A 630 33.79 -15.86 19.28
CA PHE A 630 33.44 -16.61 20.49
C PHE A 630 33.48 -18.13 20.30
N VAL A 631 33.44 -18.62 19.05
CA VAL A 631 33.52 -20.04 18.69
C VAL A 631 34.92 -20.38 18.16
N SER A 632 35.54 -19.49 17.37
CA SER A 632 36.88 -19.73 16.82
C SER A 632 38.01 -19.53 17.84
N ASP A 633 37.79 -18.70 18.85
CA ASP A 633 38.75 -18.34 19.90
C ASP A 633 38.08 -18.39 21.29
N VAL A 634 37.81 -19.61 21.74
CA VAL A 634 37.02 -19.87 22.95
C VAL A 634 37.71 -19.41 24.23
N ASP A 635 39.04 -19.40 24.26
CA ASP A 635 39.84 -19.07 25.45
C ASP A 635 39.85 -17.57 25.72
N SER A 636 39.74 -16.74 24.68
CA SER A 636 39.69 -15.28 24.82
C SER A 636 38.33 -14.76 25.33
N TYR A 637 37.24 -15.53 25.17
CA TYR A 637 35.87 -15.06 25.45
C TYR A 637 34.94 -16.08 26.15
N PRO A 638 35.39 -16.82 27.18
CA PRO A 638 34.60 -17.92 27.76
C PRO A 638 33.27 -17.46 28.36
N ALA A 639 33.28 -16.29 29.00
CA ALA A 639 32.11 -15.62 29.58
C ALA A 639 31.03 -15.31 28.52
N VAL A 640 31.46 -14.67 27.43
CA VAL A 640 30.59 -14.24 26.34
C VAL A 640 30.09 -15.45 25.55
N LEU A 641 30.95 -16.45 25.33
CA LEU A 641 30.56 -17.72 24.70
C LEU A 641 29.41 -18.36 25.48
N ARG A 642 29.54 -18.50 26.81
CA ARG A 642 28.45 -19.02 27.64
C ARG A 642 27.17 -18.20 27.49
N LEU A 643 27.27 -16.87 27.53
CA LEU A 643 26.12 -15.98 27.36
C LEU A 643 25.43 -16.18 26.00
N VAL A 644 26.17 -16.24 24.90
CA VAL A 644 25.59 -16.38 23.55
C VAL A 644 24.98 -17.76 23.30
N LEU A 645 25.53 -18.80 23.93
CA LEU A 645 24.94 -20.15 23.88
C LEU A 645 23.70 -20.23 24.79
N ASP A 646 23.70 -19.59 25.96
CA ASP A 646 22.61 -19.65 26.93
C ASP A 646 21.28 -19.10 26.39
N ARG A 647 21.32 -18.23 25.38
CA ARG A 647 20.14 -17.70 24.66
C ARG A 647 19.21 -18.78 24.10
N PHE A 648 19.74 -19.98 23.84
CA PHE A 648 18.98 -21.13 23.37
C PHE A 648 18.48 -22.04 24.51
N SER A 649 18.40 -21.55 25.75
CA SER A 649 17.99 -22.34 26.92
C SER A 649 16.51 -22.66 26.93
N ASN A 650 15.68 -21.67 26.60
CA ASN A 650 14.22 -21.76 26.58
C ASN A 650 13.60 -21.24 25.26
N PHE A 651 14.41 -20.97 24.23
CA PHE A 651 13.92 -20.36 22.99
C PHE A 651 12.82 -21.16 22.27
N GLN A 652 12.76 -22.49 22.47
CA GLN A 652 11.72 -23.35 21.89
C GLN A 652 10.35 -23.12 22.53
N GLU A 653 10.29 -22.49 23.71
CA GLU A 653 9.06 -22.14 24.40
C GLU A 653 8.50 -20.79 23.92
N ALA A 654 9.29 -20.00 23.17
CA ALA A 654 8.83 -18.75 22.60
C ALA A 654 7.77 -19.01 21.52
N ASP A 655 6.73 -18.18 21.48
CA ASP A 655 5.63 -18.32 20.53
C ASP A 655 6.04 -17.90 19.11
N CYS A 656 7.13 -17.13 18.98
CA CYS A 656 7.72 -16.74 17.71
C CYS A 656 9.18 -16.33 17.91
N LEU A 657 10.00 -16.50 16.87
CA LEU A 657 11.40 -16.05 16.83
C LEU A 657 11.56 -15.01 15.71
N PHE A 658 12.00 -13.80 16.04
CA PHE A 658 12.23 -12.73 15.07
C PHE A 658 13.69 -12.59 14.73
N PHE A 659 13.97 -12.46 13.44
CA PHE A 659 15.30 -12.14 12.93
C PHE A 659 15.25 -10.78 12.25
N ASN A 660 16.17 -9.90 12.64
CA ASN A 660 16.42 -8.63 11.94
C ASN A 660 17.15 -8.91 10.61
N THR A 661 16.43 -9.50 9.66
CA THR A 661 16.87 -9.86 8.31
C THR A 661 15.63 -9.99 7.42
N PHE A 662 15.79 -10.27 6.14
CA PHE A 662 14.68 -10.58 5.22
C PHE A 662 14.93 -11.88 4.47
N ASP A 663 13.85 -12.55 4.08
CA ASP A 663 13.86 -13.87 3.46
C ASP A 663 14.83 -13.95 2.28
N LYS A 664 14.77 -13.04 1.31
CA LYS A 664 15.64 -13.08 0.12
C LYS A 664 17.12 -12.84 0.42
N LEU A 665 17.49 -12.25 1.55
CA LEU A 665 18.90 -12.03 1.93
C LEU A 665 19.55 -13.33 2.45
N GLU A 666 18.77 -14.10 3.20
CA GLU A 666 19.22 -15.30 3.91
C GLU A 666 18.31 -16.49 3.57
N ASP A 667 17.94 -16.64 2.30
CA ASP A 667 16.82 -17.52 1.84
C ASP A 667 16.96 -18.97 2.28
N GLU A 668 18.09 -19.60 1.98
CA GLU A 668 18.33 -21.01 2.31
C GLU A 668 18.27 -21.25 3.82
N ILE A 669 18.98 -20.43 4.61
CA ILE A 669 19.04 -20.61 6.06
C ILE A 669 17.73 -20.22 6.74
N ALA A 670 17.05 -19.18 6.28
CA ALA A 670 15.74 -18.78 6.79
C ALA A 670 14.70 -19.88 6.54
N LYS A 671 14.69 -20.48 5.34
CA LYS A 671 13.84 -21.64 5.03
C LYS A 671 14.16 -22.82 5.93
N TRP A 672 15.44 -23.16 6.09
CA TRP A 672 15.86 -24.24 6.99
C TRP A 672 15.40 -23.98 8.43
N LEU A 673 15.67 -22.79 8.99
CA LEU A 673 15.22 -22.41 10.33
C LEU A 673 13.69 -22.47 10.48
N SER A 674 12.94 -22.03 9.47
CA SER A 674 11.46 -22.06 9.47
C SER A 674 10.88 -23.46 9.46
N SER A 675 11.62 -24.44 8.92
CA SER A 675 11.24 -25.85 8.99
C SER A 675 11.43 -26.45 10.38
N GLN A 676 12.27 -25.81 11.22
CA GLN A 676 12.57 -26.27 12.57
C GLN A 676 11.74 -25.53 13.63
N TRP A 677 11.54 -24.22 13.45
CA TRP A 677 11.01 -23.30 14.47
C TRP A 677 10.09 -22.24 13.87
N PRO A 678 9.19 -21.61 14.66
CA PRO A 678 8.30 -20.56 14.19
C PRO A 678 9.05 -19.22 14.00
N ILE A 679 10.00 -19.19 13.07
CA ILE A 679 10.77 -17.99 12.78
C ILE A 679 10.03 -17.03 11.87
N LYS A 680 10.34 -15.74 12.00
CA LYS A 680 9.94 -14.69 11.06
C LYS A 680 11.10 -13.73 10.81
N THR A 681 11.37 -13.46 9.55
CA THR A 681 12.28 -12.40 9.12
C THR A 681 11.50 -11.10 9.08
N ILE A 682 11.86 -10.11 9.90
CA ILE A 682 11.10 -8.86 10.10
C ILE A 682 11.88 -7.60 9.77
N GLY A 683 13.08 -7.76 9.20
CA GLY A 683 14.01 -6.69 8.89
C GLY A 683 14.11 -6.34 7.40
N PRO A 684 15.01 -5.43 7.03
CA PRO A 684 15.93 -4.74 7.92
C PRO A 684 15.22 -3.69 8.77
N SER A 685 15.50 -3.69 10.08
CA SER A 685 14.99 -2.70 11.04
C SER A 685 15.73 -1.37 10.94
N ILE A 686 15.62 -0.71 9.79
CA ILE A 686 16.18 0.61 9.45
C ILE A 686 15.02 1.63 9.37
N PRO A 687 15.26 2.94 9.62
CA PRO A 687 14.24 3.96 9.49
C PRO A 687 13.53 3.93 8.14
N SER A 688 12.20 4.08 8.18
CA SER A 688 11.34 3.97 7.00
C SER A 688 11.74 4.90 5.87
N MET A 689 12.27 6.09 6.17
CA MET A 689 12.72 7.04 5.14
C MET A 689 13.76 6.46 4.17
N PHE A 690 14.61 5.54 4.64
CA PHE A 690 15.67 4.92 3.82
C PHE A 690 15.22 3.66 3.09
N LEU A 691 13.97 3.23 3.30
CA LEU A 691 13.39 2.02 2.72
C LEU A 691 12.12 2.38 1.92
N ASP A 692 10.96 2.16 2.52
CA ASP A 692 9.63 2.24 1.91
C ASP A 692 8.95 3.61 2.08
N LYS A 693 9.54 4.53 2.85
CA LYS A 693 9.10 5.92 3.07
C LYS A 693 7.67 6.06 3.62
N ARG A 694 7.09 4.99 4.17
CA ARG A 694 5.74 4.99 4.76
C ARG A 694 5.64 5.81 6.06
N LEU A 695 6.77 6.02 6.76
CA LEU A 695 6.87 6.90 7.92
C LEU A 695 7.79 8.09 7.56
N PRO A 696 7.24 9.21 7.04
CA PRO A 696 8.03 10.30 6.50
C PRO A 696 8.86 11.06 7.56
N ASP A 697 8.48 10.97 8.83
CA ASP A 697 9.22 11.59 9.94
C ASP A 697 10.27 10.65 10.54
N ASP A 698 10.33 9.40 10.09
CA ASP A 698 11.27 8.39 10.59
C ASP A 698 12.60 8.45 9.82
N LYS A 699 13.39 9.47 10.14
CA LYS A 699 14.72 9.73 9.58
C LYS A 699 15.85 9.31 10.53
N ASP A 700 15.57 9.31 11.82
CA ASP A 700 16.57 9.00 12.86
C ASP A 700 16.57 7.52 13.23
N TYR A 701 17.76 6.90 13.28
CA TYR A 701 17.88 5.49 13.65
C TYR A 701 17.49 5.22 15.10
N GLY A 702 17.80 6.11 16.03
CA GLY A 702 17.45 5.90 17.43
C GLY A 702 18.46 6.51 18.37
N LEU A 703 18.86 5.74 19.38
CA LEU A 703 19.84 6.18 20.35
C LEU A 703 21.22 6.31 19.72
N SER A 704 21.82 7.47 19.93
CA SER A 704 23.22 7.72 19.61
C SER A 704 23.96 8.00 20.90
N LEU A 705 24.91 7.12 21.25
CA LEU A 705 25.78 7.29 22.43
C LEU A 705 26.70 8.51 22.28
N PHE A 706 26.96 8.94 21.05
CA PHE A 706 27.84 10.05 20.73
C PHE A 706 27.08 11.09 19.90
N LYS A 707 27.40 12.38 20.10
CA LYS A 707 26.78 13.47 19.33
C LYS A 707 27.35 13.47 17.90
N PRO A 708 26.52 13.29 16.85
CA PRO A 708 27.00 13.31 15.47
C PRO A 708 27.36 14.73 15.02
N ASP A 709 28.44 14.86 14.24
CA ASP A 709 28.78 16.10 13.53
C ASP A 709 28.15 16.13 12.14
N ALA A 710 26.81 16.16 12.11
CA ALA A 710 26.03 16.02 10.88
C ALA A 710 26.33 17.15 9.89
N GLU A 711 26.40 18.39 10.36
CA GLU A 711 26.65 19.55 9.49
C GLU A 711 28.01 19.45 8.80
N ALA A 712 29.09 19.11 9.54
CA ALA A 712 30.41 18.97 8.94
C ALA A 712 30.46 17.81 7.93
N CYS A 713 29.86 16.67 8.26
CA CYS A 713 29.82 15.50 7.40
C CYS A 713 29.11 15.79 6.07
N ILE A 714 27.87 16.28 6.12
CA ILE A 714 27.05 16.50 4.93
C ILE A 714 27.61 17.65 4.09
N LYS A 715 28.07 18.74 4.71
CA LYS A 715 28.72 19.85 4.00
C LYS A 715 29.96 19.40 3.24
N TRP A 716 30.78 18.54 3.85
CA TRP A 716 31.99 18.02 3.21
C TRP A 716 31.66 17.06 2.07
N LEU A 717 30.68 16.16 2.25
CA LEU A 717 30.24 15.21 1.21
C LEU A 717 29.63 15.91 -0.01
N ASN A 718 28.88 17.00 0.18
CA ASN A 718 28.32 17.81 -0.91
C ASN A 718 29.38 18.42 -1.84
N ALA A 719 30.63 18.54 -1.39
CA ALA A 719 31.74 19.07 -2.17
C ALA A 719 32.53 17.98 -2.92
N LYS A 720 32.06 16.73 -2.92
CA LYS A 720 32.73 15.57 -3.51
C LYS A 720 31.95 15.01 -4.68
N ASP A 721 32.66 14.43 -5.64
CA ASP A 721 32.06 13.78 -6.80
C ASP A 721 31.28 12.52 -6.40
N THR A 722 30.29 12.16 -7.19
CA THR A 722 29.47 10.94 -6.97
C THR A 722 30.35 9.69 -6.95
N GLY A 723 30.14 8.84 -5.95
CA GLY A 723 30.88 7.58 -5.79
C GLY A 723 32.38 7.74 -5.52
N SER A 724 32.87 8.91 -5.12
CA SER A 724 34.30 9.20 -4.97
C SER A 724 34.83 9.07 -3.53
N VAL A 725 33.95 8.83 -2.55
CA VAL A 725 34.28 8.80 -1.11
C VAL A 725 34.23 7.39 -0.55
N VAL A 726 35.27 6.99 0.16
CA VAL A 726 35.29 5.82 1.04
C VAL A 726 34.83 6.25 2.44
N TYR A 727 33.69 5.74 2.88
CA TYR A 727 33.26 5.89 4.26
C TYR A 727 33.94 4.83 5.12
N VAL A 728 34.44 5.18 6.31
CA VAL A 728 35.18 4.27 7.20
C VAL A 728 34.60 4.35 8.62
N SER A 729 34.15 3.20 9.15
CA SER A 729 33.66 3.08 10.53
C SER A 729 33.78 1.66 11.06
N PHE A 730 34.41 1.51 12.23
CA PHE A 730 34.53 0.23 12.92
C PHE A 730 33.54 0.07 14.09
N GLY A 731 32.48 0.89 14.10
CA GLY A 731 31.40 0.80 15.10
C GLY A 731 31.75 1.41 16.47
N SER A 732 30.86 1.20 17.44
CA SER A 732 30.93 1.84 18.76
C SER A 732 31.86 1.15 19.76
N ILE A 733 32.19 -0.14 19.54
CA ILE A 733 32.91 -0.97 20.52
C ILE A 733 34.31 -1.37 20.05
N ALA A 734 34.52 -1.56 18.73
CA ALA A 734 35.79 -2.06 18.24
C ALA A 734 36.95 -1.10 18.57
N ASN A 735 38.08 -1.69 18.96
CA ASN A 735 39.27 -0.98 19.40
C ASN A 735 40.47 -1.48 18.57
N LEU A 736 40.94 -0.65 17.63
CA LEU A 736 42.11 -0.98 16.82
C LEU A 736 43.38 -0.72 17.63
N GLY A 737 44.33 -1.66 17.54
CA GLY A 737 45.71 -1.44 18.00
C GLY A 737 46.40 -0.33 17.20
N GLN A 738 47.48 0.23 17.74
CA GLN A 738 48.24 1.31 17.11
C GLN A 738 48.68 0.93 15.69
N ASP A 739 49.27 -0.25 15.52
CA ASP A 739 49.78 -0.71 14.23
C ASP A 739 48.68 -0.82 13.17
N HIS A 740 47.51 -1.35 13.54
CA HIS A 740 46.35 -1.42 12.63
C HIS A 740 45.79 -0.03 12.30
N MET A 741 45.78 0.90 13.27
CA MET A 741 45.37 2.28 13.03
C MET A 741 46.29 2.96 12.02
N ASP A 742 47.61 2.74 12.15
CA ASP A 742 48.62 3.26 11.23
C ASP A 742 48.44 2.72 9.81
N GLU A 743 48.25 1.40 9.65
CA GLU A 743 48.05 0.80 8.33
C GLU A 743 46.75 1.27 7.66
N VAL A 744 45.65 1.44 8.41
CA VAL A 744 44.40 2.04 7.90
C VAL A 744 44.63 3.48 7.46
N ALA A 745 45.25 4.30 8.31
CA ALA A 745 45.50 5.71 8.02
C ALA A 745 46.35 5.89 6.76
N TRP A 746 47.46 5.18 6.65
CA TRP A 746 48.33 5.28 5.48
C TRP A 746 47.72 4.61 4.24
N GLY A 747 46.95 3.54 4.42
CA GLY A 747 46.25 2.87 3.32
C GLY A 747 45.21 3.78 2.67
N LEU A 748 44.44 4.52 3.47
CA LEU A 748 43.48 5.51 2.98
C LEU A 748 44.16 6.60 2.16
N LEU A 749 45.29 7.16 2.63
CA LEU A 749 46.05 8.16 1.88
C LEU A 749 46.66 7.59 0.58
N ASN A 750 47.22 6.37 0.65
CA ASN A 750 47.85 5.70 -0.49
C ASN A 750 46.83 5.31 -1.57
N SER A 751 45.56 5.08 -1.20
CA SER A 751 44.48 4.79 -2.15
C SER A 751 44.15 5.97 -3.08
N ASN A 752 44.58 7.19 -2.72
CA ASN A 752 44.25 8.43 -3.40
C ASN A 752 42.74 8.77 -3.47
N SER A 753 41.88 8.01 -2.78
CA SER A 753 40.44 8.27 -2.70
C SER A 753 40.13 9.37 -1.68
N ASN A 754 38.99 10.05 -1.83
CA ASN A 754 38.45 10.86 -0.74
C ASN A 754 37.94 9.91 0.36
N PHE A 755 38.03 10.31 1.63
CA PHE A 755 37.50 9.46 2.72
C PHE A 755 36.84 10.26 3.84
N LEU A 756 35.80 9.69 4.42
CA LEU A 756 35.20 10.15 5.68
C LEU A 756 35.39 9.04 6.71
N TRP A 757 36.19 9.31 7.74
CA TRP A 757 36.53 8.31 8.76
C TRP A 757 36.01 8.71 10.14
N VAL A 758 35.21 7.85 10.73
CA VAL A 758 34.78 7.95 12.14
C VAL A 758 35.87 7.38 13.04
N VAL A 759 36.52 8.26 13.80
CA VAL A 759 37.52 7.92 14.82
C VAL A 759 37.10 8.54 16.15
N ARG A 760 36.59 7.71 17.06
CA ARG A 760 36.12 8.14 18.38
C ARG A 760 37.20 8.95 19.09
N GLU A 761 36.80 9.94 19.87
CA GLU A 761 37.71 10.84 20.58
C GLU A 761 38.76 10.09 21.44
N THR A 762 38.36 8.99 22.09
CA THR A 762 39.25 8.14 22.88
C THR A 762 40.31 7.38 22.06
N GLU A 763 40.13 7.30 20.74
CA GLU A 763 41.01 6.59 19.82
C GLU A 763 41.86 7.54 18.97
N GLN A 764 41.56 8.85 18.97
CA GLN A 764 42.26 9.81 18.10
C GLN A 764 43.75 9.94 18.42
N SER A 765 44.16 9.66 19.66
CA SER A 765 45.57 9.63 20.05
C SER A 765 46.39 8.55 19.33
N LYS A 766 45.73 7.56 18.72
CA LYS A 766 46.35 6.51 17.91
C LYS A 766 46.52 6.88 16.46
N LEU A 767 46.03 8.04 16.01
CA LEU A 767 46.30 8.47 14.64
C LEU A 767 47.78 8.85 14.50
N PRO A 768 48.45 8.53 13.38
CA PRO A 768 49.82 8.96 13.15
C PRO A 768 49.95 10.49 13.24
N SER A 769 51.04 10.99 13.83
CA SER A 769 51.21 12.43 14.16
C SER A 769 51.00 13.38 12.98
N ASP A 770 51.40 12.97 11.78
CA ASP A 770 51.31 13.79 10.56
C ASP A 770 50.08 13.48 9.70
N PHE A 771 49.23 12.53 10.13
CA PHE A 771 48.12 12.04 9.33
C PHE A 771 47.10 13.13 9.02
N MET A 772 46.66 13.87 10.05
CA MET A 772 45.65 14.93 9.88
C MET A 772 46.11 16.04 8.94
N ALA A 773 47.41 16.39 8.99
CA ALA A 773 47.99 17.38 8.10
C ALA A 773 48.03 16.88 6.65
N LYS A 774 48.41 15.62 6.43
CA LYS A 774 48.48 14.99 5.10
C LYS A 774 47.10 14.67 4.50
N ALA A 775 46.10 14.40 5.34
CA ALA A 775 44.72 14.15 4.94
C ALA A 775 43.97 15.43 4.56
N LYS A 776 44.49 16.61 4.89
CA LYS A 776 43.82 17.89 4.63
C LYS A 776 43.40 18.03 3.16
N GLY A 777 42.11 18.22 2.94
CA GLY A 777 41.49 18.34 1.60
C GLY A 777 40.97 17.03 1.02
N LYS A 778 41.56 15.88 1.36
CA LYS A 778 41.16 14.54 0.89
C LYS A 778 40.33 13.75 1.90
N GLY A 779 40.61 13.92 3.19
CA GLY A 779 39.98 13.20 4.28
C GLY A 779 39.20 14.12 5.21
N LEU A 780 38.06 13.64 5.71
CA LEU A 780 37.36 14.19 6.87
C LEU A 780 37.40 13.15 7.99
N VAL A 781 37.99 13.50 9.14
CA VAL A 781 38.00 12.66 10.34
C VAL A 781 37.10 13.30 11.39
N VAL A 782 36.10 12.56 11.86
CA VAL A 782 35.13 13.01 12.87
C VAL A 782 35.03 12.01 14.00
N SER A 783 34.62 12.46 15.19
CA SER A 783 34.39 11.57 16.33
C SER A 783 33.15 10.70 16.16
N TRP A 784 32.11 11.21 15.48
CA TRP A 784 30.87 10.51 15.18
C TRP A 784 30.11 11.16 14.02
N CYS A 785 29.30 10.39 13.29
CA CYS A 785 28.53 10.87 12.12
C CYS A 785 27.11 10.28 12.06
N PRO A 786 26.18 10.90 11.31
CA PRO A 786 24.88 10.30 10.99
C PRO A 786 25.07 9.21 9.92
N GLN A 787 25.47 8.00 10.33
CA GLN A 787 25.91 6.92 9.42
C GLN A 787 24.95 6.62 8.27
N LEU A 788 23.63 6.54 8.53
CA LEU A 788 22.62 6.30 7.49
C LEU A 788 22.58 7.43 6.44
N GLU A 789 22.67 8.69 6.88
CA GLU A 789 22.70 9.84 5.97
C GLU A 789 23.99 9.87 5.16
N VAL A 790 25.12 9.53 5.79
CA VAL A 790 26.42 9.42 5.10
C VAL A 790 26.37 8.30 4.05
N LEU A 791 25.90 7.11 4.40
CA LEU A 791 25.76 5.98 3.46
C LEU A 791 24.75 6.25 2.34
N ALA A 792 23.70 7.05 2.60
CA ALA A 792 22.72 7.43 1.60
C ALA A 792 23.20 8.53 0.65
N HIS A 793 24.33 9.20 0.96
CA HIS A 793 24.84 10.31 0.20
C HIS A 793 25.50 9.83 -1.12
N ASN A 794 25.19 10.48 -2.24
CA ASN A 794 25.67 10.09 -3.58
C ASN A 794 27.21 10.07 -3.72
N ALA A 795 27.91 10.91 -2.97
CA ALA A 795 29.38 10.93 -2.94
C ALA A 795 30.00 9.65 -2.39
N VAL A 796 29.31 8.88 -1.52
CA VAL A 796 29.86 7.65 -0.95
C VAL A 796 29.84 6.53 -1.99
N GLY A 797 31.02 6.03 -2.32
CA GLY A 797 31.22 4.94 -3.29
C GLY A 797 31.43 3.58 -2.65
N SER A 798 31.96 3.54 -1.41
CA SER A 798 32.15 2.29 -0.65
C SER A 798 32.19 2.53 0.85
N PHE A 799 32.02 1.45 1.62
CA PHE A 799 32.05 1.45 3.08
C PHE A 799 33.08 0.47 3.63
N MET A 800 34.15 0.96 4.22
CA MET A 800 35.09 0.17 5.02
C MET A 800 34.54 -0.04 6.43
N THR A 801 34.23 -1.30 6.75
CA THR A 801 33.47 -1.67 7.94
C THR A 801 34.02 -2.89 8.66
N HIS A 802 33.83 -2.90 9.98
CA HIS A 802 33.99 -4.07 10.83
C HIS A 802 32.95 -5.19 10.58
N CYS A 803 31.90 -4.98 9.77
CA CYS A 803 30.83 -5.96 9.51
C CYS A 803 29.98 -6.33 10.72
N GLY A 804 29.73 -5.38 11.63
CA GLY A 804 28.60 -5.52 12.55
C GLY A 804 27.28 -5.67 11.78
N TRP A 805 26.36 -6.49 12.29
CA TRP A 805 25.15 -6.85 11.53
C TRP A 805 24.30 -5.63 11.11
N ASN A 806 24.08 -4.68 12.00
CA ASN A 806 23.33 -3.45 11.68
C ASN A 806 24.01 -2.65 10.56
N SER A 807 25.31 -2.35 10.69
CA SER A 807 26.08 -1.64 9.65
C SER A 807 26.09 -2.37 8.31
N THR A 808 26.06 -3.71 8.33
CA THR A 808 25.96 -4.54 7.13
C THR A 808 24.59 -4.36 6.46
N LEU A 809 23.50 -4.42 7.24
CA LEU A 809 22.15 -4.16 6.73
C LEU A 809 21.99 -2.73 6.22
N GLU A 810 22.58 -1.73 6.89
CA GLU A 810 22.55 -0.32 6.45
C GLU A 810 23.20 -0.16 5.07
N ALA A 811 24.39 -0.73 4.88
CA ALA A 811 25.11 -0.66 3.61
C ALA A 811 24.35 -1.37 2.48
N LEU A 812 23.87 -2.59 2.73
CA LEU A 812 23.07 -3.36 1.76
C LEU A 812 21.77 -2.64 1.41
N SER A 813 21.08 -2.07 2.39
CA SER A 813 19.81 -1.35 2.18
C SER A 813 19.97 -0.03 1.44
N LEU A 814 21.18 0.54 1.46
CA LEU A 814 21.51 1.79 0.77
C LEU A 814 22.27 1.59 -0.55
N GLY A 815 22.64 0.34 -0.86
CA GLY A 815 23.29 -0.03 -2.11
C GLY A 815 24.78 0.31 -2.14
N VAL A 816 25.44 0.28 -0.99
CA VAL A 816 26.86 0.65 -0.84
C VAL A 816 27.70 -0.62 -0.72
N PRO A 817 28.67 -0.84 -1.64
CA PRO A 817 29.58 -1.98 -1.53
C PRO A 817 30.58 -1.81 -0.38
N MET A 818 31.10 -2.90 0.14
CA MET A 818 31.86 -2.92 1.40
C MET A 818 33.32 -3.34 1.25
N LEU A 819 34.20 -2.70 2.01
CA LEU A 819 35.51 -3.24 2.40
C LEU A 819 35.37 -3.82 3.80
N VAL A 820 35.52 -5.14 3.94
CA VAL A 820 35.25 -5.83 5.20
C VAL A 820 36.52 -6.12 5.99
N MET A 821 36.53 -5.70 7.25
CA MET A 821 37.65 -5.87 8.18
C MET A 821 37.12 -6.29 9.56
N PRO A 822 36.64 -7.53 9.71
CA PRO A 822 36.06 -8.02 10.97
C PRO A 822 37.07 -7.96 12.11
N GLN A 823 36.59 -7.60 13.31
CA GLN A 823 37.40 -7.44 14.52
C GLN A 823 37.10 -8.51 15.58
N TRP A 824 35.82 -8.81 15.84
CA TRP A 824 35.40 -9.78 16.86
C TRP A 824 33.91 -10.15 16.70
N ALA A 825 33.37 -10.98 17.60
CA ALA A 825 31.97 -11.41 17.63
C ALA A 825 31.55 -12.11 16.31
N ASP A 826 30.36 -11.80 15.80
CA ASP A 826 29.74 -12.38 14.59
C ASP A 826 30.29 -11.83 13.27
N GLN A 827 31.19 -10.84 13.33
CA GLN A 827 31.65 -10.07 12.18
C GLN A 827 32.34 -10.90 11.10
N SER A 828 33.11 -11.93 11.50
CA SER A 828 33.79 -12.82 10.54
C SER A 828 32.81 -13.60 9.68
N THR A 829 31.69 -14.05 10.27
CA THR A 829 30.61 -14.72 9.54
C THR A 829 29.87 -13.73 8.66
N ASN A 830 29.57 -12.53 9.13
CA ASN A 830 28.95 -11.50 8.29
C ASN A 830 29.85 -11.16 7.08
N ALA A 831 31.17 -11.05 7.30
CA ALA A 831 32.15 -10.82 6.24
C ALA A 831 32.21 -11.99 5.22
N LYS A 832 32.02 -13.24 5.66
CA LYS A 832 31.89 -14.41 4.76
C LYS A 832 30.72 -14.23 3.80
N TYR A 833 29.57 -13.80 4.31
CA TYR A 833 28.38 -13.56 3.49
C TYR A 833 28.56 -12.39 2.53
N VAL A 834 29.07 -11.26 3.00
CA VAL A 834 29.31 -10.07 2.16
C VAL A 834 30.23 -10.38 0.97
N VAL A 835 31.30 -11.15 1.20
CA VAL A 835 32.32 -11.41 0.17
C VAL A 835 31.94 -12.60 -0.72
N ASP A 836 31.58 -13.73 -0.12
CA ASP A 836 31.47 -15.00 -0.87
C ASP A 836 30.04 -15.36 -1.26
N VAL A 837 29.02 -14.84 -0.57
CA VAL A 837 27.61 -15.20 -0.83
C VAL A 837 26.90 -14.10 -1.62
N TRP A 838 26.91 -12.88 -1.09
CA TRP A 838 26.24 -11.74 -1.73
C TRP A 838 27.12 -11.01 -2.73
N GLN A 839 28.44 -11.22 -2.66
CA GLN A 839 29.42 -10.59 -3.55
C GLN A 839 29.22 -9.06 -3.62
N THR A 840 29.03 -8.44 -2.45
CA THR A 840 28.85 -6.99 -2.29
C THR A 840 30.06 -6.31 -1.65
N GLY A 841 31.13 -7.05 -1.39
CA GLY A 841 32.35 -6.47 -0.85
C GLY A 841 33.60 -7.33 -1.00
N VAL A 842 34.72 -6.80 -0.53
CA VAL A 842 36.03 -7.47 -0.50
C VAL A 842 36.60 -7.47 0.91
N ARG A 843 37.32 -8.53 1.28
CA ARG A 843 38.02 -8.61 2.57
C ARG A 843 39.36 -7.88 2.50
N VAL A 844 39.65 -7.07 3.52
CA VAL A 844 40.94 -6.36 3.64
C VAL A 844 42.07 -7.34 3.94
N LYS A 845 41.84 -8.26 4.89
CA LYS A 845 42.78 -9.28 5.32
C LYS A 845 42.54 -10.58 4.55
N ASP A 846 43.54 -11.05 3.79
CA ASP A 846 43.48 -12.39 3.20
C ASP A 846 43.36 -13.45 4.32
N ARG A 847 42.57 -14.50 4.09
CA ARG A 847 42.20 -15.52 5.10
C ARG A 847 43.39 -16.18 5.79
N ASP A 848 44.53 -16.28 5.09
CA ASP A 848 45.72 -17.00 5.53
C ASP A 848 46.84 -16.10 6.08
N LYS A 849 46.66 -14.77 6.05
CA LYS A 849 47.66 -13.82 6.56
C LYS A 849 47.26 -13.32 7.92
N GLU A 850 48.19 -13.26 8.88
CA GLU A 850 47.91 -12.73 10.22
C GLU A 850 47.85 -11.19 10.26
N ILE A 851 48.50 -10.51 9.30
CA ILE A 851 48.67 -9.04 9.25
C ILE A 851 48.25 -8.56 7.84
N PHE A 852 47.67 -7.36 7.76
CA PHE A 852 47.41 -6.64 6.51
C PHE A 852 48.30 -5.38 6.46
N THR A 853 48.64 -4.90 5.27
CA THR A 853 49.41 -3.66 5.10
C THR A 853 48.57 -2.53 4.52
N ARG A 854 49.07 -1.29 4.58
CA ARG A 854 48.52 -0.11 3.91
C ARG A 854 48.41 -0.31 2.40
N GLU A 855 49.32 -1.07 1.78
CA GLU A 855 49.24 -1.43 0.37
C GLU A 855 48.05 -2.37 0.12
N ASP A 856 47.81 -3.35 0.99
CA ASP A 856 46.62 -4.21 0.89
C ASP A 856 45.35 -3.37 0.97
N ILE A 857 45.26 -2.43 1.92
CA ILE A 857 44.10 -1.52 2.05
C ILE A 857 43.93 -0.66 0.80
N ALA A 858 45.00 -0.02 0.32
CA ALA A 858 44.93 0.84 -0.87
C ALA A 858 44.49 0.05 -2.11
N ASN A 859 45.01 -1.16 -2.30
CA ASN A 859 44.63 -2.04 -3.40
C ASN A 859 43.18 -2.52 -3.27
N ARG A 860 42.71 -2.86 -2.06
CA ARG A 860 41.32 -3.29 -1.84
C ARG A 860 40.34 -2.13 -2.02
N ILE A 861 40.71 -0.90 -1.65
CA ILE A 861 39.90 0.29 -1.95
C ILE A 861 39.77 0.43 -3.47
N LYS A 862 40.87 0.30 -4.20
CA LYS A 862 40.87 0.34 -5.66
C LYS A 862 39.98 -0.76 -6.27
N ASP A 863 40.04 -1.99 -5.74
CA ASP A 863 39.20 -3.12 -6.19
C ASP A 863 37.69 -2.82 -6.10
N VAL A 864 37.25 -2.04 -5.12
CA VAL A 864 35.82 -1.74 -4.88
C VAL A 864 35.39 -0.44 -5.53
N MET A 865 36.28 0.54 -5.62
CA MET A 865 35.99 1.84 -6.22
C MET A 865 36.07 1.78 -7.75
N ASP A 866 37.04 1.07 -8.31
CA ASP A 866 37.41 1.15 -9.73
C ASP A 866 37.21 -0.17 -10.50
N GLY A 867 37.08 -0.04 -11.82
CA GLY A 867 37.09 -1.15 -12.77
C GLY A 867 35.88 -2.09 -12.68
N ALA A 868 35.94 -3.17 -13.48
CA ALA A 868 34.83 -4.13 -13.64
C ALA A 868 34.42 -4.80 -12.32
N LYS A 869 35.38 -5.08 -11.43
CA LYS A 869 35.10 -5.66 -10.11
C LYS A 869 34.29 -4.70 -9.23
N GLY A 870 34.67 -3.42 -9.16
CA GLY A 870 33.91 -2.42 -8.42
C GLY A 870 32.51 -2.21 -8.99
N GLU A 871 32.36 -2.24 -10.32
CA GLU A 871 31.05 -2.18 -10.99
C GLU A 871 30.14 -3.35 -10.63
N GLU A 872 30.67 -4.58 -10.62
CA GLU A 872 29.94 -5.78 -10.22
C GLU A 872 29.49 -5.72 -8.74
N LEU A 873 30.38 -5.35 -7.83
CA LEU A 873 30.07 -5.21 -6.41
C LEU A 873 28.97 -4.16 -6.17
N ARG A 874 29.02 -3.04 -6.90
CA ARG A 874 27.96 -2.00 -6.87
C ARG A 874 26.63 -2.52 -7.39
N ALA A 875 26.63 -3.24 -8.51
CA ALA A 875 25.41 -3.82 -9.06
C ALA A 875 24.75 -4.79 -8.07
N ASN A 876 25.55 -5.64 -7.42
CA ASN A 876 25.07 -6.56 -6.38
C ASN A 876 24.55 -5.81 -5.15
N ALA A 877 25.23 -4.73 -4.72
CA ALA A 877 24.76 -3.91 -3.61
C ALA A 877 23.43 -3.21 -3.94
N ILE A 878 23.27 -2.66 -5.15
CA ILE A 878 22.01 -2.06 -5.63
C ILE A 878 20.89 -3.09 -5.62
N LYS A 879 21.15 -4.32 -6.09
CA LYS A 879 20.19 -5.42 -6.00
C LYS A 879 19.80 -5.70 -4.54
N GLY A 880 20.76 -5.74 -3.63
CA GLY A 880 20.51 -5.88 -2.19
C GLY A 880 19.58 -4.80 -1.64
N LYS A 881 19.76 -3.55 -2.07
CA LYS A 881 18.90 -2.40 -1.73
C LYS A 881 17.48 -2.59 -2.25
N GLU A 882 17.32 -2.97 -3.51
CA GLU A 882 16.00 -3.20 -4.10
C GLU A 882 15.23 -4.29 -3.35
N LEU A 883 15.90 -5.39 -2.99
CA LEU A 883 15.30 -6.48 -2.22
C LEU A 883 14.94 -6.05 -0.79
N ALA A 884 15.78 -5.24 -0.14
CA ALA A 884 15.50 -4.69 1.19
C ALA A 884 14.27 -3.76 1.18
N VAL A 885 14.15 -2.90 0.16
CA VAL A 885 12.98 -2.05 -0.06
C VAL A 885 11.74 -2.90 -0.34
N GLU A 886 11.85 -3.90 -1.21
CA GLU A 886 10.74 -4.82 -1.53
C GLU A 886 10.23 -5.54 -0.27
N ALA A 887 11.13 -6.10 0.54
CA ALA A 887 10.77 -6.84 1.75
C ALA A 887 9.99 -5.98 2.76
N MET A 888 10.31 -4.69 2.87
CA MET A 888 9.73 -3.76 3.85
C MET A 888 8.56 -2.93 3.33
N SER A 889 8.39 -2.82 2.00
CA SER A 889 7.23 -2.20 1.35
C SER A 889 5.91 -2.93 1.65
N GLU A 890 4.78 -2.26 1.43
CA GLU A 890 3.44 -2.85 1.64
C GLU A 890 3.30 -4.16 0.83
N GLY A 891 2.98 -5.26 1.52
CA GLY A 891 2.88 -6.58 0.91
C GLY A 891 4.21 -7.35 0.74
N GLY A 892 5.34 -6.75 1.12
CA GLY A 892 6.65 -7.39 1.19
C GLY A 892 6.73 -8.52 2.22
N SER A 893 7.79 -9.33 2.18
CA SER A 893 7.95 -10.50 3.06
C SER A 893 8.03 -10.13 4.55
N SER A 894 8.87 -9.16 4.90
CA SER A 894 8.98 -8.65 6.26
C SER A 894 7.71 -7.89 6.68
N ASP A 895 7.09 -7.12 5.77
CA ASP A 895 5.81 -6.44 6.02
C ASP A 895 4.70 -7.43 6.38
N LYS A 896 4.55 -8.52 5.61
CA LYS A 896 3.62 -9.62 5.88
C LYS A 896 3.91 -10.32 7.20
N ASN A 897 5.18 -10.61 7.49
CA ASN A 897 5.56 -11.24 8.75
C ASN A 897 5.18 -10.38 9.96
N ILE A 898 5.33 -9.06 9.86
CA ILE A 898 4.89 -8.13 10.90
C ILE A 898 3.36 -8.13 11.00
N ASP A 899 2.64 -8.07 9.88
CA ASP A 899 1.17 -8.07 9.86
C ASP A 899 0.57 -9.38 10.43
N GLU A 900 1.20 -10.52 10.16
CA GLU A 900 0.82 -11.81 10.74
C GLU A 900 1.04 -11.84 12.25
N PHE A 901 2.16 -11.32 12.73
CA PHE A 901 2.41 -11.18 14.17
C PHE A 901 1.35 -10.30 14.84
N ILE A 902 1.05 -9.13 14.25
CA ILE A 902 0.03 -8.22 14.76
C ILE A 902 -1.33 -8.91 14.82
N SER A 903 -1.69 -9.65 13.77
CA SER A 903 -2.96 -10.39 13.70
C SER A 903 -3.04 -11.44 14.82
N LYS A 904 -1.95 -12.16 15.09
CA LYS A 904 -1.86 -13.12 16.21
C LYS A 904 -2.04 -12.44 17.56
N VAL A 905 -1.29 -11.37 17.84
CA VAL A 905 -1.37 -10.63 19.13
C VAL A 905 -2.77 -10.04 19.35
N ILE A 906 -3.43 -9.57 18.29
CA ILE A 906 -4.80 -9.07 18.36
C ILE A 906 -5.77 -10.22 18.66
N SER A 907 -5.60 -11.39 18.03
CA SER A 907 -6.47 -12.56 18.22
C SER A 907 -6.36 -13.19 19.62
N THR A 908 -5.21 -13.10 20.28
CA THR A 908 -5.02 -13.59 21.66
C THR A 908 -5.65 -12.68 22.73
N THR A 909 -6.33 -11.60 22.33
CA THR A 909 -6.98 -10.63 23.24
C THR A 909 -8.47 -10.96 23.48
N THR A 910 -9.03 -11.93 22.75
CA THR A 910 -10.35 -12.55 23.00
C THR A 910 -10.20 -13.80 23.83
#